data_AF-A0A6A6B1Y4-F1
#
_entry.id   AF-A0A6A6B1Y4-F1
#
_cell.length_a   1.000
_cell.length_b   1.000
_cell.length_c   1.000
_cell.angle_alpha   90.00
_cell.angle_beta   90.00
_cell.angle_gamma   90.00
#
_symmetry.space_group_name_H-M   'P 1'
#
loop_
_entity.id
_entity.type
_entity.pdbx_description
1 polymer ?
#
loop_
_entity_poly.entity_id
_entity_poly.type
_entity_poly.pdbx_seq_one_letter_code
_entity_poly.pdbx_strand_id
1 'polypeptide(L)'
;MCFLLLAATHVIAAQLYRTSARSAPSLLRTCRCLRPTPHRLPRILPQLYTCRAWGQPPVSLKSTVALAQQVYIPAQGPVSRPQCNAESSYAHATPTYTFGEFSFTQTETVRTATPLPSPTTTATYALPYESLSHLVSSMTTTTWGNWDPNATVKATDTADPYGNAAWSAIWERANLPNFTYRGLYSSTVSPTPVPTSELVYPPPDYFGPQDCYYFPEDFMFGVAGSASQIEGAIADEGRTPVLMETFSSGARDYVANENYYLYKQDIERLASIGVKYYSFSIPWTRIMPFVFEGTPINKHGIDHYDDLINFVLEKGMVPTVTLLHFDTPLQFYGNMSEAGGKGLIGNTDGAYGNETFEDAFVNYGKIVMTHYADRVPVWFTFNEPILYSSNGKSINGVVKAHARLYHFYHDVINGTGKVGLKFNDNFGVPQDPQDASHVEAANHFNSFQIGTFANPINLGIDYPESFKQTIPDYVPLTAEDLAYINGTADFVGLDPYTATVITPPPNGIAACAANTSDPLFPYCVQQLTNTTTGWAIGYRSQSYAYITPTYLRTYLNWVWNTFRSPVLITEFGFPVFDEAQRELPDQLFDSPRSAYYQSFMSEVLKSIWEDGVHVLGAFAWSFADNWEFGDYDSHFGIQTVNRTTQQRRYKKSFFDLVDFVQARTAPGRG
;
A
#
# COMPACT_ATOMS: atom_id res chain seq x y z
N MET A 1 -35.49 23.68 42.92
CA MET A 1 -36.97 23.58 42.87
C MET A 1 -37.35 22.76 41.65
N CYS A 2 -38.40 21.94 41.73
CA CYS A 2 -39.02 21.36 40.53
C CYS A 2 -39.86 22.44 39.81
N PHE A 3 -40.12 22.30 38.51
CA PHE A 3 -41.47 21.94 38.04
C PHE A 3 -41.59 21.74 36.50
N LEU A 4 -42.63 20.94 36.15
CA LEU A 4 -43.42 20.91 34.91
C LEU A 4 -42.85 20.28 33.62
N LEU A 5 -43.40 19.08 33.34
CA LEU A 5 -43.53 18.44 32.03
C LEU A 5 -44.79 18.96 31.28
N LEU A 6 -44.95 18.52 30.02
CA LEU A 6 -46.17 18.11 29.28
C LEU A 6 -46.19 18.78 27.87
N ALA A 7 -46.01 18.14 26.71
CA ALA A 7 -46.37 16.81 26.15
C ALA A 7 -47.74 16.75 25.43
N ALA A 8 -47.78 16.21 24.21
CA ALA A 8 -49.00 15.96 23.42
C ALA A 8 -48.85 14.77 22.44
N THR A 9 -49.87 13.90 22.33
CA THR A 9 -49.97 12.66 21.49
C THR A 9 -51.47 12.36 21.19
N HIS A 10 -51.98 11.30 20.50
CA HIS A 10 -51.42 10.03 20.00
C HIS A 10 -52.32 9.38 18.91
N VAL A 11 -51.77 8.86 17.79
CA VAL A 11 -52.42 7.97 16.79
C VAL A 11 -51.30 7.09 16.16
N ILE A 12 -51.28 5.75 16.01
CA ILE A 12 -52.24 4.62 16.15
C ILE A 12 -53.02 4.25 14.86
N ALA A 13 -52.40 3.57 13.88
CA ALA A 13 -52.40 2.09 13.68
C ALA A 13 -53.53 1.59 12.73
N ALA A 14 -53.71 0.32 12.31
CA ALA A 14 -53.13 -1.00 12.69
C ALA A 14 -53.35 -2.08 11.59
N GLN A 15 -52.67 -3.24 11.68
CA GLN A 15 -53.16 -4.66 11.54
C GLN A 15 -51.97 -5.62 11.24
N LEU A 16 -51.65 -6.76 11.89
CA LEU A 16 -52.33 -7.84 12.67
C LEU A 16 -52.63 -9.11 11.82
N TYR A 17 -52.44 -10.39 12.24
CA TYR A 17 -51.74 -11.03 13.39
C TYR A 17 -51.86 -12.59 13.35
N ARG A 18 -50.81 -13.40 13.65
CA ARG A 18 -50.89 -14.84 14.12
C ARG A 18 -49.50 -15.49 14.43
N THR A 19 -49.11 -15.81 15.67
CA THR A 19 -49.33 -17.05 16.52
C THR A 19 -48.34 -18.23 16.28
N SER A 20 -47.83 -18.99 17.28
CA SER A 20 -47.85 -18.86 18.77
C SER A 20 -47.09 -19.99 19.53
N ALA A 21 -46.50 -19.66 20.70
CA ALA A 21 -46.49 -20.47 21.96
C ALA A 21 -45.75 -21.85 22.04
N ARG A 22 -45.29 -22.39 23.20
CA ARG A 22 -45.06 -21.89 24.59
C ARG A 22 -44.23 -22.88 25.46
N SER A 23 -43.77 -22.37 26.62
CA SER A 23 -43.61 -23.05 27.94
C SER A 23 -42.29 -23.71 28.38
N ALA A 24 -41.98 -23.49 29.66
CA ALA A 24 -41.04 -24.21 30.54
C ALA A 24 -41.81 -24.61 31.84
N PRO A 25 -41.21 -25.29 32.83
CA PRO A 25 -40.79 -24.55 34.03
C PRO A 25 -39.56 -25.08 34.80
N SER A 26 -39.18 -24.33 35.83
CA SER A 26 -38.05 -24.45 36.77
C SER A 26 -38.11 -25.56 37.83
N LEU A 27 -36.97 -25.84 38.49
CA LEU A 27 -36.88 -26.00 39.96
C LEU A 27 -35.43 -25.81 40.50
N LEU A 28 -35.28 -25.50 41.80
CA LEU A 28 -34.00 -25.14 42.47
C LEU A 28 -33.42 -26.28 43.33
N ARG A 29 -32.10 -26.27 43.61
CA ARG A 29 -31.53 -26.48 44.96
C ARG A 29 -30.03 -26.13 45.12
N THR A 30 -29.75 -25.43 46.23
CA THR A 30 -28.53 -25.31 47.09
C THR A 30 -27.44 -26.41 46.95
N CYS A 31 -26.14 -26.21 47.26
CA CYS A 31 -25.61 -25.54 48.47
C CYS A 31 -24.06 -25.32 48.52
N ARG A 32 -23.63 -24.22 49.19
CA ARG A 32 -22.37 -23.97 49.98
C ARG A 32 -20.94 -24.15 49.40
N CYS A 33 -20.04 -23.27 49.89
CA CYS A 33 -18.60 -23.19 49.61
C CYS A 33 -17.74 -23.90 50.69
N LEU A 34 -16.47 -24.20 50.38
CA LEU A 34 -15.37 -24.39 51.34
C LEU A 34 -13.98 -24.11 50.70
N ARG A 35 -12.99 -23.74 51.52
CA ARG A 35 -11.56 -23.45 51.24
C ARG A 35 -10.80 -23.51 52.60
N PRO A 36 -9.46 -23.54 52.65
CA PRO A 36 -8.47 -24.26 51.84
C PRO A 36 -7.42 -25.01 52.73
N THR A 37 -6.42 -25.69 52.16
CA THR A 37 -5.03 -25.75 52.69
C THR A 37 -4.06 -26.48 51.71
N PRO A 38 -2.72 -26.26 51.75
CA PRO A 38 -1.80 -26.68 50.67
C PRO A 38 -0.69 -27.67 51.10
N HIS A 39 -0.07 -28.41 50.15
CA HIS A 39 1.24 -29.05 50.37
C HIS A 39 2.11 -29.28 49.10
N ARG A 40 3.36 -28.78 49.19
CA ARG A 40 4.67 -29.33 48.75
C ARG A 40 4.96 -29.72 47.27
N LEU A 41 6.02 -29.09 46.75
CA LEU A 41 6.92 -29.54 45.67
C LEU A 41 7.65 -30.86 46.03
N PRO A 42 8.22 -31.57 45.04
CA PRO A 42 9.67 -31.44 44.82
C PRO A 42 10.11 -31.28 43.35
N ARG A 43 11.39 -30.95 43.15
CA ARG A 43 12.07 -30.82 41.84
C ARG A 43 12.49 -32.18 41.25
N ILE A 44 12.67 -32.25 39.94
CA ILE A 44 13.45 -33.30 39.24
C ILE A 44 14.51 -32.62 38.36
N LEU A 45 15.71 -33.19 38.30
CA LEU A 45 16.83 -32.80 37.44
C LEU A 45 16.90 -33.76 36.23
N PRO A 46 17.11 -33.27 34.99
CA PRO A 46 17.51 -34.11 33.87
C PRO A 46 18.98 -34.55 34.02
N GLN A 47 19.28 -35.81 33.76
CA GLN A 47 20.66 -36.29 33.64
C GLN A 47 21.20 -36.06 32.23
N LEU A 48 22.48 -35.69 32.12
CA LEU A 48 23.20 -35.63 30.85
C LEU A 48 23.57 -37.04 30.39
N TYR A 49 23.13 -37.43 29.20
CA TYR A 49 23.73 -38.51 28.43
C TYR A 49 24.60 -37.91 27.32
N THR A 50 25.83 -38.39 27.21
CA THR A 50 26.80 -37.97 26.19
C THR A 50 27.06 -39.08 25.20
N CYS A 51 26.80 -38.84 23.92
CA CYS A 51 27.37 -39.60 22.81
C CYS A 51 28.30 -38.68 22.01
N ARG A 52 29.44 -39.20 21.58
CA ARG A 52 30.53 -38.42 20.98
C ARG A 52 30.90 -38.99 19.61
N ALA A 53 30.55 -38.27 18.55
CA ALA A 53 31.07 -38.47 17.21
C ALA A 53 31.77 -37.17 16.77
N TRP A 54 32.85 -37.28 15.97
CA TRP A 54 33.66 -36.15 15.53
C TRP A 54 33.43 -35.86 14.05
N GLY A 55 33.29 -34.57 13.68
CA GLY A 55 33.14 -34.20 12.26
C GLY A 55 32.85 -32.71 12.03
N GLN A 56 33.87 -31.85 12.18
CA GLN A 56 33.85 -30.39 11.91
C GLN A 56 32.86 -29.55 12.76
N PRO A 57 33.11 -28.24 12.94
CA PRO A 57 32.26 -27.40 13.78
C PRO A 57 31.05 -26.86 12.99
N PRO A 58 29.80 -27.12 13.43
CA PRO A 58 28.70 -26.25 13.03
C PRO A 58 28.94 -24.87 13.64
N VAL A 59 28.92 -23.81 12.81
CA VAL A 59 28.89 -22.44 13.32
C VAL A 59 27.56 -22.25 14.04
N SER A 60 27.58 -22.38 15.36
CA SER A 60 26.42 -22.10 16.20
C SER A 60 26.20 -20.59 16.24
N LEU A 61 25.56 -20.09 15.19
CA LEU A 61 24.79 -18.86 15.22
C LEU A 61 23.69 -19.05 16.26
N LYS A 62 24.02 -18.75 17.51
CA LYS A 62 23.04 -18.32 18.50
C LYS A 62 22.55 -16.95 18.07
N SER A 63 21.69 -16.91 17.07
CA SER A 63 20.77 -15.80 16.91
C SER A 63 19.97 -15.71 18.21
N THR A 64 20.31 -14.73 19.03
CA THR A 64 19.35 -14.19 19.98
C THR A 64 18.25 -13.55 19.15
N VAL A 65 17.26 -14.37 18.78
CA VAL A 65 15.99 -13.87 18.28
C VAL A 65 15.47 -12.91 19.33
N ALA A 66 15.51 -11.62 19.02
CA ALA A 66 14.74 -10.64 19.76
C ALA A 66 13.28 -11.06 19.57
N LEU A 67 12.68 -11.62 20.63
CA LEU A 67 11.28 -11.99 20.61
C LEU A 67 10.47 -10.69 20.62
N ALA A 68 10.19 -10.15 19.43
CA ALA A 68 9.20 -9.10 19.16
C ALA A 68 7.75 -9.59 19.44
N GLN A 69 7.60 -10.59 20.30
CA GLN A 69 6.36 -11.20 20.69
C GLN A 69 5.73 -10.34 21.80
N GLN A 70 4.57 -9.73 21.50
CA GLN A 70 3.79 -9.01 22.49
C GLN A 70 3.22 -10.01 23.52
N VAL A 71 3.98 -10.26 24.59
CA VAL A 71 3.60 -11.22 25.64
C VAL A 71 2.37 -10.69 26.39
N TYR A 72 1.22 -11.28 26.14
CA TYR A 72 0.00 -11.06 26.91
C TYR A 72 0.18 -11.60 28.34
N ILE A 73 0.67 -10.74 29.25
CA ILE A 73 0.78 -11.06 30.68
C ILE A 73 -0.64 -11.21 31.26
N PRO A 74 -1.03 -12.38 31.82
CA PRO A 74 -2.37 -12.58 32.35
C PRO A 74 -2.61 -11.78 33.64
N ALA A 75 -3.16 -10.56 33.51
CA ALA A 75 -3.52 -9.72 34.64
C ALA A 75 -4.88 -10.14 35.26
N GLN A 76 -4.93 -10.32 36.58
CA GLN A 76 -6.20 -10.49 37.30
C GLN A 76 -6.67 -9.15 37.87
N GLY A 77 -7.77 -8.63 37.32
CA GLY A 77 -8.36 -7.35 37.71
C GLY A 77 -7.82 -6.15 36.90
N PRO A 78 -8.19 -4.92 37.27
CA PRO A 78 -7.70 -3.72 36.58
C PRO A 78 -6.18 -3.59 36.75
N VAL A 79 -5.51 -3.12 35.69
CA VAL A 79 -4.07 -2.84 35.72
C VAL A 79 -3.79 -1.83 36.83
N SER A 80 -2.91 -2.20 37.77
CA SER A 80 -2.47 -1.28 38.81
C SER A 80 -1.79 -0.06 38.17
N ARG A 81 -2.09 1.13 38.68
CA ARG A 81 -1.47 2.38 38.22
C ARG A 81 -0.47 2.86 39.27
N PRO A 82 0.72 2.24 39.43
CA PRO A 82 1.70 2.64 40.45
C PRO A 82 2.24 4.06 40.26
N GLN A 83 2.10 4.63 39.06
CA GLN A 83 2.39 6.04 38.77
C GLN A 83 1.28 7.00 39.26
N CYS A 84 0.13 6.49 39.71
CA CYS A 84 -1.01 7.27 40.17
C CYS A 84 -1.20 7.17 41.69
N ASN A 85 -0.23 7.69 42.45
CA ASN A 85 -0.40 7.98 43.87
C ASN A 85 -1.36 9.18 44.06
N ALA A 86 -2.66 8.92 43.88
CA ALA A 86 -3.70 9.87 44.27
C ALA A 86 -3.75 9.92 45.80
N GLU A 87 -3.15 10.96 46.40
CA GLU A 87 -3.32 11.24 47.82
C GLU A 87 -4.81 11.43 48.17
N SER A 88 -5.20 11.02 49.38
CA SER A 88 -6.54 11.29 49.91
C SER A 88 -6.81 12.79 50.16
N SER A 89 -5.79 13.65 50.07
CA SER A 89 -5.92 15.12 50.10
C SER A 89 -6.84 15.64 48.98
N TYR A 90 -6.79 15.05 47.78
CA TYR A 90 -7.68 15.40 46.67
C TYR A 90 -9.17 15.15 46.95
N ALA A 91 -9.51 14.21 47.84
CA ALA A 91 -10.90 13.91 48.21
C ALA A 91 -11.54 14.96 49.14
N HIS A 92 -10.75 15.93 49.64
CA HIS A 92 -11.18 16.95 50.59
C HIS A 92 -10.93 18.39 50.11
N ALA A 93 -10.66 18.58 48.81
CA ALA A 93 -10.52 19.89 48.19
C ALA A 93 -11.88 20.61 48.10
N THR A 94 -12.26 21.33 49.15
CA THR A 94 -13.43 22.22 49.15
C THR A 94 -13.22 23.35 48.14
N PRO A 95 -14.10 23.52 47.11
CA PRO A 95 -13.91 24.55 46.10
C PRO A 95 -13.97 25.96 46.70
N THR A 96 -12.97 26.78 46.40
CA THR A 96 -12.93 28.19 46.81
C THR A 96 -13.76 29.03 45.84
N TYR A 97 -14.98 29.40 46.22
CA TYR A 97 -15.88 30.19 45.37
C TYR A 97 -15.50 31.67 45.35
N THR A 98 -14.79 32.10 44.30
CA THR A 98 -14.52 33.51 44.01
C THR A 98 -15.42 34.03 42.89
N PHE A 99 -16.22 35.06 43.16
CA PHE A 99 -16.93 35.79 42.11
C PHE A 99 -15.97 36.78 41.43
N GLY A 100 -15.87 36.68 40.11
CA GLY A 100 -15.09 37.56 39.25
C GLY A 100 -15.58 37.44 37.81
N GLU A 101 -15.12 38.32 36.92
CA GLU A 101 -15.44 38.22 35.51
C GLU A 101 -14.76 36.99 34.89
N PHE A 102 -15.46 36.32 33.96
CA PHE A 102 -14.88 35.21 33.22
C PHE A 102 -13.71 35.72 32.37
N SER A 103 -12.51 35.26 32.69
CA SER A 103 -11.30 35.51 31.92
C SER A 103 -10.72 34.18 31.46
N PHE A 104 -10.40 34.11 30.17
CA PHE A 104 -9.79 32.95 29.54
C PHE A 104 -8.59 33.43 28.72
N THR A 105 -7.45 32.77 28.90
CA THR A 105 -6.26 32.98 28.05
C THR A 105 -6.30 31.91 26.98
N GLN A 106 -6.25 32.30 25.71
CA GLN A 106 -6.14 31.34 24.61
C GLN A 106 -4.80 30.60 24.73
N THR A 107 -4.86 29.28 24.98
CA THR A 107 -3.68 28.41 25.17
C THR A 107 -3.15 27.85 23.86
N GLU A 108 -3.81 28.12 22.74
CA GLU A 108 -3.47 27.63 21.41
C GLU A 108 -2.26 28.40 20.87
N THR A 109 -1.16 27.68 20.62
CA THR A 109 -0.02 28.22 19.88
C THR A 109 -0.21 27.91 18.40
N VAL A 110 -0.37 28.94 17.57
CA VAL A 110 -0.48 28.78 16.11
C VAL A 110 0.86 28.29 15.56
N ARG A 111 0.95 26.98 15.31
CA ARG A 111 1.99 26.36 14.49
C ARG A 111 1.51 26.27 13.04
N THR A 112 2.42 26.37 12.09
CA THR A 112 2.18 26.05 10.67
C THR A 112 3.12 24.94 10.22
N ALA A 113 2.70 24.16 9.22
CA ALA A 113 3.59 23.26 8.49
C ALA A 113 4.75 24.02 7.84
N THR A 114 5.86 23.33 7.59
CA THR A 114 7.06 23.92 6.98
C THR A 114 7.16 23.48 5.53
N PRO A 115 6.98 24.39 4.54
CA PRO A 115 7.22 24.09 3.14
C PRO A 115 8.65 23.59 2.90
N LEU A 116 8.84 22.76 1.88
CA LEU A 116 10.19 22.48 1.40
C LEU A 116 10.90 23.76 0.92
N PRO A 117 12.22 23.89 1.16
CA PRO A 117 13.01 24.91 0.53
C PRO A 117 13.17 24.61 -0.97
N SER A 118 13.27 25.65 -1.79
CA SER A 118 13.68 25.51 -3.20
C SER A 118 15.05 24.83 -3.30
N PRO A 119 15.27 23.95 -4.30
CA PRO A 119 16.52 23.21 -4.43
C PRO A 119 17.69 24.15 -4.73
N THR A 120 18.83 23.91 -4.08
CA THR A 120 20.10 24.59 -4.37
C THR A 120 20.97 23.83 -5.36
N THR A 121 20.71 22.52 -5.54
CA THR A 121 21.39 21.61 -6.46
C THR A 121 20.44 20.51 -6.91
N THR A 122 20.44 20.17 -8.20
CA THR A 122 19.78 18.96 -8.73
C THR A 122 20.77 17.79 -8.69
N ALA A 123 20.38 16.68 -8.06
CA ALA A 123 21.13 15.43 -8.14
C ALA A 123 20.81 14.70 -9.45
N THR A 124 21.77 13.94 -9.98
CA THR A 124 21.58 13.11 -11.18
C THR A 124 21.95 11.66 -10.90
N TYR A 125 21.20 10.72 -11.48
CA TYR A 125 21.29 9.29 -11.19
C TYR A 125 21.65 8.43 -12.41
N ALA A 126 21.79 9.05 -13.59
CA ALA A 126 22.33 8.46 -14.81
C ALA A 126 22.84 9.58 -15.74
N LEU A 127 23.33 9.22 -16.93
CA LEU A 127 23.56 10.19 -18.01
C LEU A 127 22.23 10.76 -18.53
N PRO A 128 22.19 12.01 -19.05
CA PRO A 128 20.98 12.61 -19.58
C PRO A 128 20.51 11.91 -20.87
N TYR A 129 19.21 12.05 -21.18
CA TYR A 129 18.55 11.37 -22.30
C TYR A 129 19.29 11.52 -23.64
N GLU A 130 19.84 12.69 -23.96
CA GLU A 130 20.57 12.90 -25.23
C GLU A 130 21.74 11.91 -25.39
N SER A 131 22.42 11.58 -24.28
CA SER A 131 23.53 10.63 -24.27
C SER A 131 23.06 9.18 -24.35
N LEU A 132 21.92 8.85 -23.73
CA LEU A 132 21.35 7.50 -23.68
C LEU A 132 20.43 7.17 -24.86
N SER A 133 19.97 8.16 -25.62
CA SER A 133 18.98 8.05 -26.71
C SER A 133 19.31 6.99 -27.77
N HIS A 134 20.60 6.71 -27.99
CA HIS A 134 21.10 5.66 -28.87
C HIS A 134 20.65 4.24 -28.45
N LEU A 135 20.31 4.01 -27.18
CA LEU A 135 19.82 2.74 -26.66
C LEU A 135 18.39 2.40 -27.12
N VAL A 136 17.62 3.40 -27.58
CA VAL A 136 16.23 3.27 -28.04
C VAL A 136 16.01 3.85 -29.45
N SER A 137 17.09 4.17 -30.17
CA SER A 137 17.06 4.93 -31.43
C SER A 137 16.45 4.21 -32.65
N SER A 138 15.96 2.98 -32.47
CA SER A 138 15.19 2.25 -33.49
C SER A 138 13.75 2.74 -33.63
N MET A 139 13.24 3.52 -32.66
CA MET A 139 11.82 3.90 -32.57
C MET A 139 11.57 5.30 -33.13
N THR A 140 10.46 5.46 -33.83
CA THR A 140 9.93 6.77 -34.24
C THR A 140 9.07 7.36 -33.12
N THR A 141 8.94 8.69 -33.10
CA THR A 141 8.03 9.39 -32.19
C THR A 141 6.95 10.10 -33.00
N THR A 142 5.71 10.08 -32.52
CA THR A 142 4.56 10.75 -33.16
C THR A 142 3.57 11.25 -32.09
N THR A 143 2.45 11.82 -32.53
CA THR A 143 1.39 12.37 -31.69
C THR A 143 0.03 11.94 -32.22
N TRP A 144 -0.88 11.58 -31.33
CA TRP A 144 -2.29 11.32 -31.64
C TRP A 144 -3.19 12.32 -30.91
N GLY A 145 -4.44 12.42 -31.36
CA GLY A 145 -5.44 13.31 -30.76
C GLY A 145 -6.07 12.76 -29.48
N ASN A 146 -7.29 13.22 -29.23
CA ASN A 146 -8.14 12.79 -28.12
C ASN A 146 -9.32 11.98 -28.69
N TRP A 147 -9.64 10.83 -28.10
CA TRP A 147 -10.70 9.96 -28.61
C TRP A 147 -12.06 10.34 -28.03
N ASP A 148 -13.08 10.34 -28.90
CA ASP A 148 -14.48 10.58 -28.57
C ASP A 148 -15.32 9.54 -29.34
N PRO A 149 -16.10 8.66 -28.67
CA PRO A 149 -16.96 7.70 -29.33
C PRO A 149 -18.05 8.36 -30.18
N ASN A 150 -18.38 9.63 -29.90
CA ASN A 150 -19.41 10.42 -30.61
C ASN A 150 -18.85 11.18 -31.83
N ALA A 151 -17.54 11.06 -32.12
CA ALA A 151 -16.90 11.76 -33.23
C ALA A 151 -17.52 11.38 -34.58
N THR A 152 -18.16 12.35 -35.23
CA THR A 152 -18.82 12.19 -36.54
C THR A 152 -17.85 12.13 -37.72
N VAL A 153 -16.61 12.61 -37.53
CA VAL A 153 -15.50 12.48 -38.48
C VAL A 153 -14.61 11.35 -38.00
N LYS A 154 -14.50 10.28 -38.80
CA LYS A 154 -13.53 9.20 -38.58
C LYS A 154 -12.23 9.49 -39.32
N ALA A 155 -11.11 9.04 -38.76
CA ALA A 155 -9.80 9.19 -39.37
C ALA A 155 -9.68 8.43 -40.69
N THR A 156 -8.93 9.00 -41.64
CA THR A 156 -8.82 8.52 -43.03
C THR A 156 -7.45 7.95 -43.38
N ASP A 157 -6.53 7.89 -42.42
CA ASP A 157 -5.16 7.37 -42.52
C ASP A 157 -5.12 5.84 -42.40
N THR A 158 -6.10 5.13 -42.98
CA THR A 158 -6.30 3.67 -42.88
C THR A 158 -5.21 2.81 -43.54
N ALA A 159 -4.24 3.42 -44.21
CA ALA A 159 -3.05 2.77 -44.75
C ALA A 159 -1.83 2.86 -43.81
N ASP A 160 -1.88 3.69 -42.76
CA ASP A 160 -0.85 3.77 -41.72
C ASP A 160 -1.22 2.78 -40.58
N PRO A 161 -0.40 1.74 -40.32
CA PRO A 161 -0.66 0.77 -39.25
C PRO A 161 -0.64 1.39 -37.85
N TYR A 162 -0.09 2.61 -37.70
CA TYR A 162 -0.02 3.35 -36.45
C TYR A 162 -0.76 4.69 -36.52
N GLY A 163 -1.55 4.92 -37.58
CA GLY A 163 -2.33 6.15 -37.79
C GLY A 163 -3.47 6.33 -36.79
N ASN A 164 -4.16 7.46 -36.87
CA ASN A 164 -5.30 7.80 -36.03
C ASN A 164 -6.46 6.82 -36.21
N ALA A 165 -6.64 6.26 -37.41
CA ALA A 165 -7.61 5.19 -37.67
C ALA A 165 -7.28 3.90 -36.89
N ALA A 166 -6.02 3.45 -36.93
CA ALA A 166 -5.57 2.26 -36.18
C ALA A 166 -5.66 2.47 -34.67
N TRP A 167 -5.27 3.65 -34.19
CA TRP A 167 -5.36 4.05 -32.77
C TRP A 167 -6.82 4.12 -32.28
N SER A 168 -7.72 4.72 -33.07
CA SER A 168 -9.16 4.79 -32.76
C SER A 168 -9.79 3.40 -32.69
N ALA A 169 -9.36 2.46 -33.55
CA ALA A 169 -9.85 1.09 -33.55
C ALA A 169 -9.51 0.32 -32.25
N ILE A 170 -8.45 0.68 -31.53
CA ILE A 170 -8.12 0.10 -30.21
C ILE A 170 -9.17 0.52 -29.17
N TRP A 171 -9.55 1.81 -29.16
CA TRP A 171 -10.63 2.31 -28.29
C TRP A 171 -12.00 1.73 -28.65
N GLU A 172 -12.33 1.65 -29.94
CA GLU A 172 -13.57 1.02 -30.42
C GLU A 172 -13.63 -0.48 -30.09
N ARG A 173 -12.49 -1.18 -30.06
CA ARG A 173 -12.37 -2.58 -29.61
C ARG A 173 -12.52 -2.76 -28.10
N ALA A 174 -12.07 -1.79 -27.29
CA ALA A 174 -12.25 -1.82 -25.84
C ALA A 174 -13.71 -1.58 -25.43
N ASN A 175 -14.44 -0.74 -26.19
CA ASN A 175 -15.90 -0.53 -26.03
C ASN A 175 -16.31 -0.24 -24.57
N LEU A 176 -15.58 0.67 -23.90
CA LEU A 176 -15.74 0.95 -22.47
C LEU A 176 -17.18 1.40 -22.14
N PRO A 177 -17.84 0.81 -21.12
CA PRO A 177 -19.21 1.13 -20.79
C PRO A 177 -19.35 2.57 -20.30
N ASN A 178 -20.40 3.26 -20.78
CA ASN A 178 -20.78 4.61 -20.33
C ASN A 178 -19.70 5.71 -20.48
N PHE A 179 -18.69 5.54 -21.34
CA PHE A 179 -17.71 6.59 -21.66
C PHE A 179 -18.40 7.77 -22.40
N THR A 180 -18.96 8.69 -21.62
CA THR A 180 -19.88 9.76 -22.05
C THR A 180 -19.55 11.12 -21.44
N TYR A 181 -18.54 11.16 -20.56
CA TYR A 181 -18.13 12.35 -19.82
C TYR A 181 -16.60 12.43 -19.79
N ARG A 182 -16.11 13.66 -19.92
CA ARG A 182 -14.69 14.05 -19.83
C ARG A 182 -14.57 15.04 -18.67
N GLY A 183 -13.38 15.16 -18.09
CA GLY A 183 -13.15 15.96 -16.88
C GLY A 183 -13.49 17.46 -17.00
N LEU A 184 -13.35 18.17 -15.88
CA LEU A 184 -13.43 19.64 -15.84
C LEU A 184 -12.31 20.30 -16.66
N TYR A 185 -11.16 19.65 -16.76
CA TYR A 185 -9.96 20.16 -17.43
C TYR A 185 -9.63 19.39 -18.71
N SER A 186 -8.91 20.05 -19.60
CA SER A 186 -8.45 19.52 -20.91
C SER A 186 -7.06 20.02 -21.31
N SER A 187 -6.33 20.60 -20.35
CA SER A 187 -4.95 21.06 -20.46
C SER A 187 -4.39 21.32 -19.05
N THR A 188 -3.06 21.27 -18.90
CA THR A 188 -2.38 21.42 -17.59
C THR A 188 -2.72 22.75 -16.91
N VAL A 189 -3.21 22.68 -15.68
CA VAL A 189 -3.59 23.82 -14.86
C VAL A 189 -2.35 24.45 -14.22
N SER A 190 -2.20 25.78 -14.36
CA SER A 190 -1.16 26.52 -13.65
C SER A 190 -1.41 26.49 -12.13
N PRO A 191 -0.40 26.15 -11.31
CA PRO A 191 -0.58 26.02 -9.87
C PRO A 191 -0.84 27.38 -9.21
N THR A 192 -1.64 27.39 -8.15
CA THR A 192 -1.79 28.53 -7.25
C THR A 192 -1.07 28.26 -5.92
N PRO A 193 -0.34 29.25 -5.34
CA PRO A 193 0.36 29.08 -4.07
C PRO A 193 -0.60 28.77 -2.93
N VAL A 194 -0.22 27.85 -2.05
CA VAL A 194 -1.04 27.46 -0.90
C VAL A 194 -1.06 28.58 0.15
N PRO A 195 -2.23 29.06 0.59
CA PRO A 195 -2.32 30.05 1.66
C PRO A 195 -1.77 29.51 2.98
N THR A 196 -0.99 30.29 3.72
CA THR A 196 -0.47 29.91 5.04
C THR A 196 -1.58 29.53 6.04
N SER A 197 -2.80 30.04 5.85
CA SER A 197 -4.00 29.66 6.62
C SER A 197 -4.47 28.22 6.36
N GLU A 198 -4.16 27.62 5.22
CA GLU A 198 -4.37 26.18 4.97
C GLU A 198 -3.27 25.30 5.59
N LEU A 199 -2.15 25.90 6.03
CA LEU A 199 -1.00 25.19 6.60
C LEU A 199 -0.98 25.24 8.14
N VAL A 200 -2.00 25.80 8.79
CA VAL A 200 -2.10 25.83 10.26
C VAL A 200 -2.37 24.43 10.81
N TYR A 201 -1.59 24.02 11.80
CA TYR A 201 -1.76 22.71 12.45
C TYR A 201 -3.13 22.62 13.14
N PRO A 202 -3.90 21.52 12.94
CA PRO A 202 -5.11 21.26 13.71
C PRO A 202 -4.76 20.90 15.18
N PRO A 203 -5.73 21.00 16.11
CA PRO A 203 -5.57 20.51 17.48
C PRO A 203 -5.05 19.06 17.54
N PRO A 204 -4.06 18.75 18.40
CA PRO A 204 -3.52 17.40 18.54
C PRO A 204 -4.52 16.47 19.25
N ASP A 205 -4.38 15.16 19.01
CA ASP A 205 -5.11 14.16 19.80
C ASP A 205 -4.55 14.08 21.23
N TYR A 206 -5.42 13.72 22.19
CA TYR A 206 -5.06 13.64 23.61
C TYR A 206 -4.01 12.54 23.92
N PHE A 207 -3.93 11.52 23.07
CA PHE A 207 -2.92 10.47 23.13
C PHE A 207 -2.02 10.57 21.90
N GLY A 208 -0.72 10.41 22.11
CA GLY A 208 0.28 10.40 21.03
C GLY A 208 1.45 9.47 21.33
N PRO A 209 2.41 9.34 20.40
CA PRO A 209 3.60 8.51 20.55
C PRO A 209 4.38 8.80 21.83
N GLN A 210 5.00 7.77 22.41
CA GLN A 210 5.70 7.83 23.70
C GLN A 210 7.20 7.47 23.60
N ASP A 211 7.66 7.04 22.43
CA ASP A 211 9.06 6.80 22.13
C ASP A 211 9.81 8.10 21.76
N CYS A 212 11.14 8.02 21.76
CA CYS A 212 12.05 9.14 21.49
C CYS A 212 13.09 8.77 20.42
N TYR A 213 12.70 7.93 19.45
CA TYR A 213 13.57 7.47 18.37
C TYR A 213 13.58 8.45 17.19
N TYR A 214 14.66 8.42 16.41
CA TYR A 214 14.86 9.28 15.25
C TYR A 214 15.02 8.47 13.96
N PHE A 215 14.49 8.97 12.85
CA PHE A 215 14.74 8.39 11.53
C PHE A 215 16.20 8.63 11.09
N PRO A 216 16.78 7.72 10.28
CA PRO A 216 18.01 7.98 9.53
C PRO A 216 17.93 9.26 8.70
N GLU A 217 19.07 9.92 8.48
CA GLU A 217 19.16 11.19 7.73
C GLU A 217 18.78 11.03 6.24
N ASP A 218 18.95 9.82 5.70
CA ASP A 218 18.60 9.40 4.35
C ASP A 218 17.20 8.77 4.22
N PHE A 219 16.40 8.73 5.30
CA PHE A 219 15.08 8.10 5.30
C PHE A 219 14.11 8.73 4.28
N MET A 220 13.61 7.90 3.35
CA MET A 220 12.78 8.31 2.24
C MET A 220 11.32 8.42 2.66
N PHE A 221 10.94 9.54 3.27
CA PHE A 221 9.53 9.83 3.59
C PHE A 221 8.79 10.52 2.43
N GLY A 222 7.65 9.98 2.05
CA GLY A 222 6.89 10.43 0.90
C GLY A 222 5.40 10.07 0.91
N VAL A 223 4.76 10.30 -0.23
CA VAL A 223 3.37 9.94 -0.51
C VAL A 223 3.26 9.22 -1.85
N ALA A 224 2.25 8.37 -2.02
CA ALA A 224 2.05 7.56 -3.20
C ALA A 224 0.69 7.84 -3.89
N GLY A 225 0.66 7.52 -5.18
CA GLY A 225 -0.51 7.42 -6.06
C GLY A 225 -0.16 6.58 -7.29
N SER A 226 -1.16 6.19 -8.07
CA SER A 226 -0.98 5.44 -9.33
C SER A 226 -1.80 6.05 -10.45
N ALA A 227 -1.26 6.05 -11.67
CA ALA A 227 -1.78 6.76 -12.82
C ALA A 227 -3.28 6.50 -13.03
N SER A 228 -3.67 5.24 -13.19
CA SER A 228 -5.07 4.86 -13.44
C SER A 228 -6.02 5.14 -12.28
N GLN A 229 -5.53 5.41 -11.06
CA GLN A 229 -6.34 5.80 -9.90
C GLN A 229 -6.41 7.32 -9.66
N ILE A 230 -5.55 8.12 -10.29
CA ILE A 230 -5.43 9.57 -10.03
C ILE A 230 -5.56 10.45 -11.28
N GLU A 231 -5.05 10.02 -12.44
CA GLU A 231 -4.86 10.88 -13.62
C GLU A 231 -6.17 11.36 -14.23
N GLY A 232 -7.12 10.45 -14.43
CA GLY A 232 -8.18 10.66 -15.40
C GLY A 232 -7.62 10.72 -16.82
N ALA A 233 -8.19 11.55 -17.68
CA ALA A 233 -7.66 11.85 -19.03
C ALA A 233 -7.29 10.59 -19.83
N ILE A 234 -8.09 9.52 -19.70
CA ILE A 234 -7.70 8.17 -20.13
C ILE A 234 -7.60 8.04 -21.65
N ALA A 235 -8.39 8.84 -22.38
CA ALA A 235 -8.57 8.82 -23.83
C ALA A 235 -7.94 10.06 -24.50
N ASP A 236 -6.97 10.69 -23.83
CA ASP A 236 -6.39 11.96 -24.23
C ASP A 236 -4.93 11.83 -24.63
N GLU A 237 -4.54 12.69 -25.58
CA GLU A 237 -3.17 12.88 -26.05
C GLU A 237 -2.49 11.56 -26.43
N GLY A 238 -3.24 10.70 -27.14
CA GLY A 238 -2.74 9.44 -27.69
C GLY A 238 -2.70 8.23 -26.77
N ARG A 239 -3.11 8.31 -25.51
CA ARG A 239 -3.21 7.12 -24.64
C ARG A 239 -4.18 6.07 -25.22
N THR A 240 -3.92 4.78 -24.98
CA THR A 240 -4.85 3.67 -25.27
C THR A 240 -5.38 2.97 -24.00
N PRO A 241 -6.47 2.19 -24.09
CA PRO A 241 -7.15 1.62 -22.93
C PRO A 241 -6.31 0.62 -22.13
N VAL A 242 -6.55 0.56 -20.81
CA VAL A 242 -5.90 -0.39 -19.89
C VAL A 242 -6.90 -1.28 -19.17
N LEU A 243 -6.40 -2.39 -18.62
CA LEU A 243 -7.15 -3.39 -17.90
C LEU A 243 -8.08 -2.81 -16.83
N MET A 244 -7.59 -1.91 -15.98
CA MET A 244 -8.36 -1.34 -14.87
C MET A 244 -9.67 -0.66 -15.32
N GLU A 245 -9.71 -0.07 -16.51
CA GLU A 245 -10.90 0.63 -17.04
C GLU A 245 -12.06 -0.33 -17.34
N THR A 246 -11.77 -1.63 -17.52
CA THR A 246 -12.79 -2.67 -17.73
C THR A 246 -13.56 -3.04 -16.46
N PHE A 247 -13.03 -2.71 -15.28
CA PHE A 247 -13.69 -2.93 -13.98
C PHE A 247 -14.68 -1.82 -13.59
N SER A 248 -14.78 -0.77 -14.41
CA SER A 248 -15.74 0.34 -14.26
C SER A 248 -17.18 -0.17 -14.17
N SER A 249 -17.79 -0.02 -13.00
CA SER A 249 -19.19 -0.42 -12.74
C SER A 249 -20.14 0.76 -12.50
N GLY A 250 -19.62 1.99 -12.50
CA GLY A 250 -20.37 3.22 -12.24
C GLY A 250 -20.39 4.21 -13.41
N ALA A 251 -21.20 5.26 -13.25
CA ALA A 251 -21.13 6.45 -14.10
C ALA A 251 -20.20 7.48 -13.43
N ARG A 252 -19.40 8.20 -14.25
CA ARG A 252 -18.27 9.11 -13.89
C ARG A 252 -16.89 8.46 -13.71
N ASP A 253 -16.75 7.13 -13.79
CA ASP A 253 -15.55 6.40 -13.33
C ASP A 253 -14.21 6.93 -13.89
N TYR A 254 -14.14 7.21 -15.20
CA TYR A 254 -12.89 7.51 -15.93
C TYR A 254 -12.23 8.89 -15.69
N VAL A 255 -12.70 9.64 -14.69
CA VAL A 255 -12.23 11.00 -14.37
C VAL A 255 -11.22 11.02 -13.21
N ALA A 256 -11.33 10.07 -12.26
CA ALA A 256 -10.50 9.99 -11.07
C ALA A 256 -10.36 11.36 -10.36
N ASN A 257 -9.13 11.84 -10.18
CA ASN A 257 -8.81 13.12 -9.54
C ASN A 257 -8.41 14.22 -10.54
N GLU A 258 -8.44 13.94 -11.85
CA GLU A 258 -7.88 14.80 -12.91
C GLU A 258 -6.42 15.23 -12.65
N ASN A 259 -5.63 14.39 -11.97
CA ASN A 259 -4.23 14.68 -11.68
C ASN A 259 -3.39 14.86 -12.97
N TYR A 260 -3.79 14.27 -14.10
CA TYR A 260 -3.14 14.53 -15.39
C TYR A 260 -3.11 16.02 -15.78
N TYR A 261 -4.13 16.79 -15.35
CA TYR A 261 -4.19 18.23 -15.55
C TYR A 261 -3.86 19.03 -14.28
N LEU A 262 -4.00 18.43 -13.10
CA LEU A 262 -3.80 19.09 -11.79
C LEU A 262 -2.47 18.79 -11.10
N TYR A 263 -1.58 17.96 -11.65
CA TYR A 263 -0.36 17.50 -10.99
C TYR A 263 0.50 18.65 -10.46
N LYS A 264 0.61 19.77 -11.18
CA LYS A 264 1.33 20.96 -10.69
C LYS A 264 0.70 21.56 -9.45
N GLN A 265 -0.63 21.62 -9.37
CA GLN A 265 -1.32 22.07 -8.16
C GLN A 265 -1.23 21.06 -7.02
N ASP A 266 -1.21 19.76 -7.31
CA ASP A 266 -1.01 18.71 -6.30
C ASP A 266 0.40 18.76 -5.73
N ILE A 267 1.45 18.78 -6.57
CA ILE A 267 2.86 18.88 -6.16
C ILE A 267 3.13 20.17 -5.37
N GLU A 268 2.57 21.32 -5.78
CA GLU A 268 2.65 22.58 -5.02
C GLU A 268 2.10 22.39 -3.59
N ARG A 269 1.04 21.60 -3.41
CA ARG A 269 0.46 21.29 -2.09
C ARG A 269 1.33 20.31 -1.28
N LEU A 270 1.91 19.29 -1.91
CA LEU A 270 2.80 18.34 -1.25
C LEU A 270 4.10 19.02 -0.75
N ALA A 271 4.69 19.89 -1.57
CA ALA A 271 5.84 20.69 -1.19
C ALA A 271 5.49 21.73 -0.11
N SER A 272 4.30 22.36 -0.18
CA SER A 272 3.85 23.37 0.79
C SER A 272 3.66 22.82 2.21
N ILE A 273 3.27 21.55 2.37
CA ILE A 273 3.17 20.92 3.70
C ILE A 273 4.48 20.25 4.13
N GLY A 274 5.42 19.98 3.21
CA GLY A 274 6.79 19.54 3.50
C GLY A 274 7.09 18.06 3.20
N VAL A 275 6.40 17.46 2.23
CA VAL A 275 6.67 16.08 1.76
C VAL A 275 7.87 16.05 0.83
N LYS A 276 8.85 15.17 1.09
CA LYS A 276 10.08 15.08 0.28
C LYS A 276 9.96 14.19 -0.97
N TYR A 277 9.35 13.00 -0.86
CA TYR A 277 9.24 12.06 -1.99
C TYR A 277 7.81 11.97 -2.54
N TYR A 278 7.67 11.94 -3.87
CA TYR A 278 6.39 11.69 -4.56
C TYR A 278 6.51 10.46 -5.45
N SER A 279 5.77 9.41 -5.09
CA SER A 279 5.68 8.16 -5.83
C SER A 279 4.46 8.17 -6.74
N PHE A 280 4.68 7.95 -8.03
CA PHE A 280 3.65 7.81 -9.06
C PHE A 280 3.94 6.61 -9.96
N SER A 281 2.97 6.18 -10.77
CA SER A 281 3.23 5.24 -11.87
C SER A 281 3.18 5.98 -13.21
N ILE A 282 3.86 5.41 -14.21
CA ILE A 282 3.71 5.82 -15.61
C ILE A 282 2.87 4.74 -16.30
N PRO A 283 1.73 5.07 -16.93
CA PRO A 283 0.88 4.12 -17.60
C PRO A 283 1.46 3.80 -18.98
N TRP A 284 1.79 2.53 -19.21
CA TRP A 284 2.44 2.03 -20.43
C TRP A 284 1.76 2.54 -21.72
N THR A 285 0.44 2.49 -21.78
CA THR A 285 -0.33 2.92 -22.96
C THR A 285 -0.28 4.42 -23.27
N ARG A 286 0.18 5.28 -22.34
CA ARG A 286 0.42 6.70 -22.63
C ARG A 286 1.77 6.92 -23.31
N ILE A 287 2.75 6.04 -23.08
CA ILE A 287 4.09 6.10 -23.71
C ILE A 287 4.13 5.31 -25.03
N MET A 288 3.60 4.09 -25.03
CA MET A 288 3.51 3.20 -26.20
C MET A 288 2.05 2.81 -26.49
N PRO A 289 1.30 3.62 -27.24
CA PRO A 289 -0.11 3.33 -27.54
C PRO A 289 -0.35 2.01 -28.29
N PHE A 290 0.67 1.52 -29.01
CA PHE A 290 0.66 0.25 -29.75
C PHE A 290 1.48 -0.87 -29.08
N VAL A 291 2.00 -0.64 -27.86
CA VAL A 291 2.53 -1.62 -26.89
C VAL A 291 3.83 -2.34 -27.28
N PHE A 292 3.93 -2.88 -28.48
CA PHE A 292 5.00 -3.80 -28.90
C PHE A 292 6.26 -3.07 -29.43
N GLU A 293 7.40 -3.77 -29.42
CA GLU A 293 8.66 -3.25 -29.95
C GLU A 293 8.55 -2.82 -31.42
N GLY A 294 9.25 -1.75 -31.79
CA GLY A 294 9.22 -1.18 -33.15
C GLY A 294 7.97 -0.35 -33.48
N THR A 295 7.00 -0.25 -32.56
CA THR A 295 5.86 0.67 -32.71
C THR A 295 6.21 2.10 -32.25
N PRO A 296 5.54 3.15 -32.75
CA PRO A 296 5.92 4.52 -32.45
C PRO A 296 5.62 4.95 -31.00
N ILE A 297 6.53 5.76 -30.44
CA ILE A 297 6.39 6.37 -29.10
C ILE A 297 5.49 7.62 -29.19
N ASN A 298 4.68 7.85 -28.18
CA ASN A 298 3.84 9.05 -28.04
C ASN A 298 4.62 10.23 -27.44
N LYS A 299 4.81 11.30 -28.22
CA LYS A 299 5.52 12.51 -27.78
C LYS A 299 4.81 13.22 -26.63
N HIS A 300 3.48 13.29 -26.63
CA HIS A 300 2.74 13.94 -25.54
C HIS A 300 2.89 13.19 -24.22
N GLY A 301 2.86 11.84 -24.26
CA GLY A 301 3.13 11.01 -23.09
C GLY A 301 4.53 11.22 -22.53
N ILE A 302 5.55 11.31 -23.39
CA ILE A 302 6.92 11.65 -22.96
C ILE A 302 6.98 13.05 -22.32
N ASP A 303 6.41 14.05 -23.00
CA ASP A 303 6.47 15.45 -22.54
C ASP A 303 5.70 15.68 -21.23
N HIS A 304 4.61 14.96 -21.00
CA HIS A 304 3.84 15.04 -19.76
C HIS A 304 4.66 14.62 -18.54
N TYR A 305 5.28 13.43 -18.57
CA TYR A 305 6.08 12.98 -17.42
C TYR A 305 7.41 13.72 -17.30
N ASP A 306 7.95 14.26 -18.39
CA ASP A 306 9.10 15.18 -18.31
C ASP A 306 8.73 16.46 -17.54
N ASP A 307 7.62 17.13 -17.90
CA ASP A 307 7.13 18.34 -17.22
C ASP A 307 6.70 18.05 -15.76
N LEU A 308 6.14 16.86 -15.49
CA LEU A 308 5.84 16.39 -14.13
C LEU A 308 7.12 16.20 -13.31
N ILE A 309 8.10 15.43 -13.81
CA ILE A 309 9.37 15.16 -13.11
C ILE A 309 10.15 16.46 -12.87
N ASN A 310 10.23 17.34 -13.87
CA ASN A 310 10.89 18.63 -13.74
C ASN A 310 10.20 19.51 -12.68
N PHE A 311 8.86 19.48 -12.60
CA PHE A 311 8.12 20.27 -11.60
C PHE A 311 8.20 19.68 -10.18
N VAL A 312 8.27 18.35 -10.02
CA VAL A 312 8.63 17.72 -8.73
C VAL A 312 9.98 18.26 -8.24
N LEU A 313 10.99 18.24 -9.12
CA LEU A 313 12.33 18.75 -8.80
C LEU A 313 12.34 20.26 -8.53
N GLU A 314 11.58 21.08 -9.27
CA GLU A 314 11.45 22.54 -9.05
C GLU A 314 11.04 22.86 -7.60
N LYS A 315 10.17 22.04 -7.01
CA LYS A 315 9.67 22.21 -5.64
C LYS A 315 10.54 21.57 -4.56
N GLY A 316 11.75 21.12 -4.91
CA GLY A 316 12.68 20.46 -3.98
C GLY A 316 12.26 19.06 -3.58
N MET A 317 11.23 18.50 -4.23
CA MET A 317 10.77 17.13 -4.03
C MET A 317 11.59 16.15 -4.89
N VAL A 318 11.44 14.86 -4.61
CA VAL A 318 12.14 13.76 -5.29
C VAL A 318 11.11 12.82 -5.92
N PRO A 319 11.16 12.56 -7.24
CA PRO A 319 10.24 11.64 -7.91
C PRO A 319 10.65 10.19 -7.68
N THR A 320 9.68 9.28 -7.55
CA THR A 320 9.88 7.84 -7.63
C THR A 320 8.84 7.22 -8.57
N VAL A 321 9.25 6.27 -9.40
CA VAL A 321 8.45 5.80 -10.56
C VAL A 321 8.15 4.32 -10.48
N THR A 322 6.88 3.96 -10.58
CA THR A 322 6.43 2.59 -10.85
C THR A 322 6.15 2.41 -12.35
N LEU A 323 6.75 1.39 -12.97
CA LEU A 323 6.59 1.15 -14.42
C LEU A 323 5.26 0.49 -14.78
N LEU A 324 4.76 -0.44 -13.97
CA LEU A 324 3.42 -1.04 -14.13
C LEU A 324 2.70 -1.07 -12.78
N HIS A 325 1.53 -0.44 -12.72
CA HIS A 325 0.64 -0.44 -11.56
C HIS A 325 -0.74 -0.91 -12.02
N PHE A 326 -0.85 -2.22 -12.27
CA PHE A 326 -2.06 -2.93 -12.71
C PHE A 326 -2.66 -2.52 -14.07
N ASP A 327 -2.11 -1.47 -14.69
CA ASP A 327 -2.55 -0.83 -15.92
C ASP A 327 -2.02 -1.54 -17.18
N THR A 328 -2.14 -2.87 -17.21
CA THR A 328 -1.84 -3.70 -18.39
C THR A 328 -2.60 -3.20 -19.62
N PRO A 329 -1.93 -2.97 -20.77
CA PRO A 329 -2.59 -2.65 -22.04
C PRO A 329 -3.60 -3.72 -22.49
N LEU A 330 -4.81 -3.32 -22.93
CA LEU A 330 -5.83 -4.27 -23.41
C LEU A 330 -5.47 -5.03 -24.70
N GLN A 331 -4.37 -4.66 -25.34
CA GLN A 331 -3.79 -5.28 -26.54
C GLN A 331 -3.33 -6.73 -26.27
N PHE A 332 -3.01 -7.11 -25.03
CA PHE A 332 -2.60 -8.49 -24.68
C PHE A 332 -3.74 -9.51 -24.66
N TYR A 333 -5.00 -9.07 -24.58
CA TYR A 333 -6.17 -9.95 -24.61
C TYR A 333 -6.66 -10.13 -26.04
N GLY A 334 -6.78 -11.37 -26.52
CA GLY A 334 -7.32 -11.68 -27.85
C GLY A 334 -8.82 -11.38 -27.96
N ASN A 335 -9.55 -11.54 -26.85
CA ASN A 335 -10.98 -11.30 -26.72
C ASN A 335 -11.25 -10.46 -25.46
N MET A 336 -12.07 -9.42 -25.57
CA MET A 336 -12.31 -8.48 -24.46
C MET A 336 -13.15 -9.09 -23.32
N SER A 337 -13.88 -10.19 -23.56
CA SER A 337 -14.58 -10.91 -22.48
C SER A 337 -13.66 -11.80 -21.63
N GLU A 338 -12.37 -11.86 -21.94
CA GLU A 338 -11.33 -12.56 -21.17
C GLU A 338 -10.43 -11.59 -20.39
N ALA A 339 -10.53 -10.28 -20.66
CA ALA A 339 -9.77 -9.24 -19.95
C ALA A 339 -10.12 -9.25 -18.45
N GLY A 340 -9.10 -9.42 -17.61
CA GLY A 340 -9.27 -9.44 -16.16
C GLY A 340 -10.04 -10.65 -15.61
N GLY A 341 -10.15 -11.74 -16.39
CA GLY A 341 -10.71 -13.00 -15.90
C GLY A 341 -9.96 -13.53 -14.68
N LYS A 342 -10.62 -14.32 -13.83
CA LYS A 342 -9.98 -14.83 -12.60
C LYS A 342 -8.92 -15.89 -12.92
N GLY A 343 -7.70 -15.70 -12.43
CA GLY A 343 -6.61 -16.68 -12.50
C GLY A 343 -6.72 -17.86 -11.52
N LEU A 344 -5.74 -18.77 -11.59
CA LEU A 344 -5.42 -19.74 -10.54
C LEU A 344 -4.73 -19.07 -9.36
N ILE A 345 -3.99 -17.99 -9.64
CA ILE A 345 -3.32 -17.10 -8.69
C ILE A 345 -3.93 -15.68 -8.87
N GLY A 346 -3.78 -14.85 -7.85
CA GLY A 346 -4.25 -13.47 -7.84
C GLY A 346 -5.78 -13.35 -7.75
N ASN A 347 -6.24 -12.11 -7.91
CA ASN A 347 -7.66 -11.80 -8.05
C ASN A 347 -8.05 -11.68 -9.53
N THR A 348 -7.09 -11.33 -10.38
CA THR A 348 -7.26 -10.85 -11.76
C THR A 348 -6.17 -11.44 -12.65
N ASP A 349 -6.46 -11.78 -13.89
CA ASP A 349 -5.44 -12.04 -14.91
C ASP A 349 -4.97 -10.71 -15.51
N GLY A 350 -3.73 -10.32 -15.22
CA GLY A 350 -3.02 -9.19 -15.79
C GLY A 350 -2.31 -9.48 -17.11
N ALA A 351 -2.54 -10.65 -17.71
CA ALA A 351 -1.89 -11.16 -18.93
C ALA A 351 -0.36 -11.31 -18.85
N TYR A 352 0.22 -11.32 -17.65
CA TYR A 352 1.67 -11.47 -17.44
C TYR A 352 2.24 -12.80 -17.98
N GLY A 353 1.38 -13.81 -18.17
CA GLY A 353 1.71 -15.10 -18.79
C GLY A 353 1.58 -15.14 -20.33
N ASN A 354 1.27 -14.03 -20.99
CA ASN A 354 1.27 -13.91 -22.46
C ASN A 354 2.72 -13.95 -22.99
N GLU A 355 2.97 -14.75 -24.03
CA GLU A 355 4.31 -14.98 -24.60
C GLU A 355 5.02 -13.72 -25.11
N THR A 356 4.28 -12.64 -25.39
CA THR A 356 4.83 -11.35 -25.84
C THR A 356 4.96 -10.30 -24.72
N PHE A 357 4.42 -10.58 -23.53
CA PHE A 357 4.37 -9.60 -22.44
C PHE A 357 5.75 -9.22 -21.92
N GLU A 358 6.64 -10.21 -21.70
CA GLU A 358 7.98 -9.99 -21.12
C GLU A 358 8.81 -9.04 -21.99
N ASP A 359 8.92 -9.31 -23.30
CA ASP A 359 9.68 -8.50 -24.24
C ASP A 359 9.08 -7.10 -24.42
N ALA A 360 7.77 -7.00 -24.58
CA ALA A 360 7.10 -5.73 -24.77
C ALA A 360 7.19 -4.83 -23.51
N PHE A 361 7.05 -5.41 -22.31
CA PHE A 361 7.17 -4.67 -21.06
C PHE A 361 8.61 -4.22 -20.79
N VAL A 362 9.60 -5.11 -21.05
CA VAL A 362 11.02 -4.75 -20.96
C VAL A 362 11.37 -3.65 -21.98
N ASN A 363 10.83 -3.70 -23.20
CA ASN A 363 11.01 -2.65 -24.20
C ASN A 363 10.44 -1.30 -23.72
N TYR A 364 9.24 -1.30 -23.17
CA TYR A 364 8.63 -0.10 -22.57
C TYR A 364 9.44 0.45 -21.39
N GLY A 365 9.82 -0.40 -20.43
CA GLY A 365 10.63 0.01 -19.28
C GLY A 365 11.99 0.58 -19.69
N LYS A 366 12.60 0.03 -20.75
CA LYS A 366 13.82 0.60 -21.35
C LYS A 366 13.64 2.02 -21.87
N ILE A 367 12.53 2.32 -22.55
CA ILE A 367 12.21 3.68 -23.03
C ILE A 367 12.09 4.63 -21.84
N VAL A 368 11.25 4.30 -20.86
CA VAL A 368 10.98 5.16 -19.70
C VAL A 368 12.25 5.40 -18.87
N MET A 369 13.05 4.36 -18.61
CA MET A 369 14.35 4.52 -17.94
C MET A 369 15.32 5.36 -18.78
N THR A 370 15.38 5.17 -20.10
CA THR A 370 16.26 5.96 -20.99
C THR A 370 15.93 7.46 -20.96
N HIS A 371 14.64 7.81 -20.83
CA HIS A 371 14.18 9.21 -20.78
C HIS A 371 14.36 9.88 -19.40
N TYR A 372 14.25 9.14 -18.29
CA TYR A 372 14.14 9.75 -16.94
C TYR A 372 15.11 9.22 -15.87
N ALA A 373 15.97 8.24 -16.18
CA ALA A 373 16.95 7.70 -15.20
C ALA A 373 17.97 8.74 -14.73
N ASP A 374 18.14 9.84 -15.49
CA ASP A 374 18.96 10.98 -15.10
C ASP A 374 18.41 11.68 -13.85
N ARG A 375 17.08 11.73 -13.69
CA ARG A 375 16.36 12.51 -12.67
C ARG A 375 15.64 11.66 -11.61
N VAL A 376 15.33 10.40 -11.90
CA VAL A 376 14.56 9.49 -11.02
C VAL A 376 15.49 8.54 -10.24
N PRO A 377 15.64 8.70 -8.91
CA PRO A 377 16.48 7.85 -8.08
C PRO A 377 15.88 6.50 -7.67
N VAL A 378 14.57 6.30 -7.71
CA VAL A 378 13.94 5.05 -7.22
C VAL A 378 12.90 4.56 -8.20
N TRP A 379 13.06 3.30 -8.60
CA TRP A 379 12.27 2.61 -9.61
C TRP A 379 11.64 1.34 -9.06
N PHE A 380 10.35 1.15 -9.36
CA PHE A 380 9.63 -0.08 -9.12
C PHE A 380 9.20 -0.67 -10.46
N THR A 381 9.58 -1.90 -10.78
CA THR A 381 9.15 -2.50 -12.06
C THR A 381 7.68 -2.89 -12.02
N PHE A 382 7.21 -3.47 -10.92
CA PHE A 382 5.80 -3.87 -10.74
C PHE A 382 5.26 -3.44 -9.37
N ASN A 383 3.99 -3.05 -9.35
CA ASN A 383 3.15 -2.99 -8.16
C ASN A 383 2.51 -4.35 -7.87
N GLU A 384 2.60 -4.81 -6.62
CA GLU A 384 1.88 -5.96 -6.03
C GLU A 384 1.62 -7.13 -7.02
N PRO A 385 2.65 -7.69 -7.68
CA PRO A 385 2.47 -8.47 -8.90
C PRO A 385 1.70 -9.79 -8.70
N ILE A 386 1.58 -10.31 -7.48
CA ILE A 386 0.81 -11.53 -7.23
C ILE A 386 -0.70 -11.35 -7.45
N LEU A 387 -1.22 -10.13 -7.31
CA LEU A 387 -2.65 -9.85 -7.45
C LEU A 387 -3.13 -9.97 -8.90
N TYR A 388 -2.22 -9.76 -9.86
CA TYR A 388 -2.45 -9.77 -11.31
C TYR A 388 -1.69 -10.90 -12.03
N SER A 389 -0.92 -11.72 -11.31
CA SER A 389 -0.30 -12.94 -11.85
C SER A 389 -1.31 -14.07 -11.83
N SER A 390 -1.77 -14.53 -12.99
CA SER A 390 -2.85 -15.52 -13.08
C SER A 390 -2.42 -16.98 -12.86
N ASN A 391 -1.14 -17.32 -13.02
CA ASN A 391 -0.63 -18.70 -13.00
C ASN A 391 0.91 -18.74 -12.81
N GLY A 392 1.50 -19.93 -12.82
CA GLY A 392 2.94 -20.13 -12.62
C GLY A 392 3.83 -19.49 -13.69
N LYS A 393 3.34 -19.39 -14.93
CA LYS A 393 4.06 -18.69 -16.03
C LYS A 393 4.08 -17.18 -15.83
N SER A 394 2.98 -16.62 -15.33
CA SER A 394 2.82 -15.18 -15.04
C SER A 394 3.85 -14.72 -14.01
N ILE A 395 4.05 -15.50 -12.94
CA ILE A 395 5.09 -15.26 -11.94
C ILE A 395 6.48 -15.27 -12.58
N ASN A 396 6.80 -16.30 -13.37
CA ASN A 396 8.08 -16.41 -14.05
C ASN A 396 8.35 -15.22 -15.00
N GLY A 397 7.35 -14.78 -15.76
CA GLY A 397 7.45 -13.62 -16.64
C GLY A 397 7.72 -12.31 -15.89
N VAL A 398 7.04 -12.09 -14.76
CA VAL A 398 7.32 -10.94 -13.86
C VAL A 398 8.77 -10.95 -13.37
N VAL A 399 9.25 -12.09 -12.86
CA VAL A 399 10.61 -12.22 -12.31
C VAL A 399 11.67 -11.96 -13.38
N LYS A 400 11.52 -12.54 -14.58
CA LYS A 400 12.48 -12.34 -15.68
C LYS A 400 12.43 -10.92 -16.26
N ALA A 401 11.24 -10.35 -16.46
CA ALA A 401 11.12 -8.96 -16.91
C ALA A 401 11.75 -7.97 -15.93
N HIS A 402 11.55 -8.19 -14.62
CA HIS A 402 12.17 -7.39 -13.57
C HIS A 402 13.70 -7.45 -13.63
N ALA A 403 14.29 -8.66 -13.65
CA ALA A 403 15.75 -8.84 -13.76
C ALA A 403 16.32 -8.16 -15.02
N ARG A 404 15.65 -8.30 -16.17
CA ARG A 404 16.03 -7.66 -17.44
C ARG A 404 16.03 -6.12 -17.37
N LEU A 405 15.15 -5.52 -16.57
CA LEU A 405 15.12 -4.07 -16.35
C LEU A 405 16.14 -3.60 -15.31
N TYR A 406 16.40 -4.39 -14.26
CA TYR A 406 17.49 -4.12 -13.30
C TYR A 406 18.85 -4.05 -14.01
N HIS A 407 19.19 -5.07 -14.79
CA HIS A 407 20.42 -5.10 -15.58
C HIS A 407 20.49 -3.97 -16.62
N PHE A 408 19.36 -3.58 -17.22
CA PHE A 408 19.34 -2.43 -18.11
C PHE A 408 19.66 -1.11 -17.38
N TYR A 409 19.08 -0.90 -16.20
CA TYR A 409 19.35 0.30 -15.40
C TYR A 409 20.81 0.36 -14.92
N HIS A 410 21.31 -0.69 -14.27
CA HIS A 410 22.64 -0.67 -13.65
C HIS A 410 23.80 -0.95 -14.61
N ASP A 411 23.69 -1.91 -15.55
CA ASP A 411 24.82 -2.32 -16.40
C ASP A 411 24.87 -1.59 -17.75
N VAL A 412 23.70 -1.20 -18.29
CA VAL A 412 23.62 -0.53 -19.61
C VAL A 412 23.53 0.98 -19.46
N ILE A 413 22.58 1.48 -18.67
CA ILE A 413 22.44 2.93 -18.38
C ILE A 413 23.51 3.43 -17.39
N ASN A 414 24.14 2.54 -16.61
CA ASN A 414 25.07 2.88 -15.52
C ASN A 414 24.40 3.74 -14.42
N GLY A 415 23.15 3.41 -14.12
CA GLY A 415 22.31 4.09 -13.15
C GLY A 415 22.75 3.88 -11.70
N THR A 416 22.79 4.96 -10.93
CA THR A 416 23.24 5.00 -9.52
C THR A 416 22.09 5.23 -8.53
N GLY A 417 20.84 5.20 -9.00
CA GLY A 417 19.64 5.12 -8.17
C GLY A 417 19.40 3.71 -7.63
N LYS A 418 18.14 3.35 -7.42
CA LYS A 418 17.70 2.07 -6.87
C LYS A 418 16.56 1.45 -7.67
N VAL A 419 16.59 0.13 -7.82
CA VAL A 419 15.55 -0.64 -8.53
C VAL A 419 15.02 -1.77 -7.64
N GLY A 420 13.71 -2.00 -7.68
CA GLY A 420 13.04 -3.09 -6.97
C GLY A 420 11.64 -3.39 -7.51
N LEU A 421 10.83 -4.08 -6.69
CA LEU A 421 9.39 -4.25 -6.86
C LEU A 421 8.69 -3.83 -5.57
N LYS A 422 7.36 -3.74 -5.62
CA LYS A 422 6.51 -3.58 -4.44
C LYS A 422 5.69 -4.86 -4.23
N PHE A 423 5.67 -5.39 -3.01
CA PHE A 423 4.96 -6.61 -2.67
C PHE A 423 3.81 -6.33 -1.70
N ASN A 424 2.61 -6.75 -2.08
CA ASN A 424 1.48 -6.88 -1.17
C ASN A 424 1.74 -7.99 -0.15
N ASP A 425 1.48 -7.72 1.12
CA ASP A 425 1.27 -8.76 2.12
C ASP A 425 0.39 -8.21 3.24
N ASN A 426 -0.69 -8.92 3.55
CA ASN A 426 -1.43 -8.72 4.79
C ASN A 426 -0.84 -9.64 5.87
N PHE A 427 0.37 -9.33 6.36
CA PHE A 427 1.27 -10.24 7.07
C PHE A 427 0.57 -11.30 7.94
N GLY A 428 0.75 -12.57 7.57
CA GLY A 428 0.12 -13.70 8.22
C GLY A 428 0.71 -14.00 9.58
N VAL A 429 -0.11 -13.89 10.63
CA VAL A 429 0.26 -14.22 12.01
C VAL A 429 -0.52 -15.45 12.49
N PRO A 430 0.14 -16.43 13.14
CA PRO A 430 -0.52 -17.65 13.59
C PRO A 430 -1.56 -17.34 14.68
N GLN A 431 -2.78 -17.86 14.55
CA GLN A 431 -3.82 -17.62 15.56
C GLN A 431 -3.39 -18.10 16.96
N ASP A 432 -2.82 -19.31 17.06
CA ASP A 432 -2.11 -19.77 18.25
C ASP A 432 -0.60 -19.91 17.95
N PRO A 433 0.27 -19.03 18.46
CA PRO A 433 1.73 -19.14 18.30
C PRO A 433 2.37 -20.24 19.16
N GLN A 434 1.59 -21.06 19.87
CA GLN A 434 2.07 -22.27 20.56
C GLN A 434 1.69 -23.56 19.82
N ASP A 435 0.79 -23.50 18.82
CA ASP A 435 0.49 -24.63 17.95
C ASP A 435 1.37 -24.59 16.69
N ALA A 436 2.17 -25.65 16.50
CA ALA A 436 3.09 -25.74 15.38
C ALA A 436 2.40 -25.73 14.00
N SER A 437 1.16 -26.21 13.90
CA SER A 437 0.39 -26.22 12.63
C SER A 437 -0.14 -24.84 12.24
N HIS A 438 -0.42 -23.97 13.22
CA HIS A 438 -0.74 -22.57 12.97
C HIS A 438 0.50 -21.78 12.54
N VAL A 439 1.65 -22.06 13.17
CA VAL A 439 2.95 -21.47 12.77
C VAL A 439 3.37 -21.95 11.38
N GLU A 440 3.17 -23.23 11.04
CA GLU A 440 3.40 -23.78 9.70
C GLU A 440 2.50 -23.09 8.65
N ALA A 441 1.20 -22.94 8.93
CA ALA A 441 0.27 -22.24 8.05
C ALA A 441 0.66 -20.76 7.82
N ALA A 442 1.04 -20.03 8.87
CA ALA A 442 1.52 -18.65 8.74
C ALA A 442 2.80 -18.55 7.89
N ASN A 443 3.77 -19.45 8.11
CA ASN A 443 4.98 -19.53 7.30
C ASN A 443 4.69 -19.90 5.83
N HIS A 444 3.74 -20.80 5.57
CA HIS A 444 3.29 -21.14 4.22
C HIS A 444 2.71 -19.92 3.50
N PHE A 445 1.82 -19.17 4.17
CA PHE A 445 1.18 -17.97 3.63
C PHE A 445 2.17 -16.86 3.28
N ASN A 446 3.05 -16.49 4.23
CA ASN A 446 4.02 -15.40 4.04
C ASN A 446 5.07 -15.77 2.97
N SER A 447 5.50 -17.03 2.92
CA SER A 447 6.40 -17.51 1.86
C SER A 447 5.71 -17.60 0.50
N PHE A 448 4.42 -17.94 0.43
CA PHE A 448 3.68 -17.95 -0.84
C PHE A 448 3.53 -16.54 -1.43
N GLN A 449 3.31 -15.51 -0.61
CA GLN A 449 3.15 -14.14 -1.11
C GLN A 449 4.50 -13.55 -1.57
N ILE A 450 5.47 -13.40 -0.66
CA ILE A 450 6.73 -12.69 -0.97
C ILE A 450 7.80 -13.63 -1.54
N GLY A 451 7.98 -14.80 -0.94
CA GLY A 451 9.02 -15.75 -1.33
C GLY A 451 8.93 -16.18 -2.79
N THR A 452 7.71 -16.23 -3.35
CA THR A 452 7.44 -16.49 -4.78
C THR A 452 8.16 -15.53 -5.74
N PHE A 453 8.57 -14.34 -5.30
CA PHE A 453 9.41 -13.42 -6.08
C PHE A 453 10.79 -13.24 -5.44
N ALA A 454 10.83 -13.03 -4.12
CA ALA A 454 12.05 -12.67 -3.40
C ALA A 454 13.03 -13.85 -3.17
N ASN A 455 12.61 -15.11 -3.29
CA ASN A 455 13.57 -16.25 -3.27
C ASN A 455 14.50 -16.20 -4.49
N PRO A 456 13.99 -16.12 -5.74
CA PRO A 456 14.84 -15.86 -6.90
C PRO A 456 15.65 -14.57 -6.77
N ILE A 457 14.96 -13.45 -6.50
CA ILE A 457 15.53 -12.10 -6.66
C ILE A 457 16.52 -11.73 -5.56
N ASN A 458 16.24 -12.02 -4.29
CA ASN A 458 17.07 -11.59 -3.16
C ASN A 458 18.01 -12.68 -2.64
N LEU A 459 17.74 -13.96 -2.95
CA LEU A 459 18.49 -15.11 -2.41
C LEU A 459 19.12 -16.02 -3.48
N GLY A 460 18.78 -15.86 -4.76
CA GLY A 460 19.33 -16.68 -5.85
C GLY A 460 18.93 -18.15 -5.79
N ILE A 461 17.77 -18.46 -5.20
CA ILE A 461 17.24 -19.82 -5.07
C ILE A 461 15.87 -19.93 -5.75
N ASP A 462 15.54 -21.15 -6.18
CA ASP A 462 14.24 -21.44 -6.80
C ASP A 462 13.05 -21.18 -5.84
N TYR A 463 11.85 -21.13 -6.41
CA TYR A 463 10.62 -20.77 -5.70
C TYR A 463 10.39 -21.56 -4.39
N PRO A 464 9.70 -20.97 -3.39
CA PRO A 464 9.42 -21.62 -2.12
C PRO A 464 8.51 -22.84 -2.30
N GLU A 465 8.62 -23.81 -1.38
CA GLU A 465 7.84 -25.05 -1.45
C GLU A 465 6.32 -24.80 -1.35
N SER A 466 5.91 -23.74 -0.66
CA SER A 466 4.53 -23.26 -0.59
C SER A 466 3.94 -22.96 -1.97
N PHE A 467 4.74 -22.44 -2.89
CA PHE A 467 4.35 -22.18 -4.28
C PHE A 467 4.42 -23.46 -5.14
N LYS A 468 5.57 -24.13 -5.16
CA LYS A 468 5.84 -25.27 -6.07
C LYS A 468 4.93 -26.48 -5.85
N GLN A 469 4.53 -26.76 -4.60
CA GLN A 469 3.62 -27.88 -4.32
C GLN A 469 2.16 -27.58 -4.71
N THR A 470 1.84 -26.30 -4.97
CA THR A 470 0.47 -25.77 -5.04
C THR A 470 0.11 -25.35 -6.46
N ILE A 471 1.06 -24.77 -7.21
CA ILE A 471 0.82 -24.19 -8.54
C ILE A 471 1.23 -25.21 -9.62
N PRO A 472 0.29 -25.88 -10.31
CA PRO A 472 0.64 -27.03 -11.15
C PRO A 472 1.43 -26.69 -12.42
N ASP A 473 1.46 -25.41 -12.82
CA ASP A 473 2.15 -24.91 -14.01
C ASP A 473 3.34 -23.97 -13.66
N TYR A 474 3.89 -24.08 -12.45
CA TYR A 474 5.13 -23.38 -12.12
C TYR A 474 6.28 -23.79 -13.05
N VAL A 475 7.14 -22.84 -13.39
CA VAL A 475 8.28 -23.03 -14.30
C VAL A 475 9.56 -23.02 -13.46
N PRO A 476 10.19 -24.18 -13.16
CA PRO A 476 11.39 -24.22 -12.33
C PRO A 476 12.53 -23.38 -12.94
N LEU A 477 13.21 -22.57 -12.13
CA LEU A 477 14.33 -21.76 -12.62
C LEU A 477 15.58 -22.62 -12.83
N THR A 478 16.25 -22.43 -13.97
CA THR A 478 17.53 -23.09 -14.25
C THR A 478 18.68 -22.45 -13.47
N ALA A 479 19.84 -23.10 -13.44
CA ALA A 479 21.05 -22.52 -12.86
C ALA A 479 21.53 -21.25 -13.60
N GLU A 480 21.16 -21.08 -14.87
CA GLU A 480 21.43 -19.86 -15.66
C GLU A 480 20.44 -18.75 -15.29
N ASP A 481 19.14 -19.08 -15.17
CA ASP A 481 18.13 -18.13 -14.69
C ASP A 481 18.46 -17.62 -13.28
N LEU A 482 18.79 -18.52 -12.34
CA LEU A 482 19.14 -18.13 -10.97
C LEU A 482 20.43 -17.31 -10.92
N ALA A 483 21.41 -17.55 -11.80
CA ALA A 483 22.62 -16.74 -11.88
C ALA A 483 22.37 -15.32 -12.45
N TYR A 484 21.30 -15.15 -13.26
CA TYR A 484 20.88 -13.85 -13.81
C TYR A 484 19.91 -13.10 -12.89
N ILE A 485 19.07 -13.80 -12.14
CA ILE A 485 18.03 -13.19 -11.28
C ILE A 485 18.55 -12.87 -9.86
N ASN A 486 19.60 -13.55 -9.40
CA ASN A 486 20.15 -13.35 -8.05
C ASN A 486 20.75 -11.95 -7.85
N GLY A 487 20.17 -11.18 -6.93
CA GLY A 487 20.64 -9.86 -6.53
C GLY A 487 20.06 -8.71 -7.35
N THR A 488 19.04 -8.94 -8.19
CA THR A 488 18.46 -7.88 -9.06
C THR A 488 17.52 -6.91 -8.33
N ALA A 489 17.71 -6.65 -7.04
CA ALA A 489 16.95 -5.65 -6.30
C ALA A 489 17.77 -5.02 -5.16
N ASP A 490 17.80 -3.69 -5.11
CA ASP A 490 18.47 -2.90 -4.07
C ASP A 490 17.82 -3.02 -2.68
N PHE A 491 16.53 -3.38 -2.67
CA PHE A 491 15.67 -3.41 -1.49
C PHE A 491 14.47 -4.35 -1.75
N VAL A 492 13.80 -4.76 -0.68
CA VAL A 492 12.48 -5.37 -0.72
C VAL A 492 11.44 -4.28 -0.48
N GLY A 493 10.64 -3.95 -1.49
CA GLY A 493 9.52 -3.01 -1.36
C GLY A 493 8.28 -3.73 -0.82
N LEU A 494 7.66 -3.19 0.21
CA LEU A 494 6.50 -3.77 0.88
C LEU A 494 5.35 -2.78 0.95
N ASP A 495 4.13 -3.27 0.77
CA ASP A 495 2.89 -2.51 0.92
C ASP A 495 2.09 -3.01 2.17
N PRO A 496 2.60 -2.83 3.41
CA PRO A 496 2.08 -3.45 4.63
C PRO A 496 0.83 -2.75 5.20
N TYR A 497 -0.32 -2.87 4.52
CA TYR A 497 -1.56 -2.25 4.96
C TYR A 497 -2.09 -2.75 6.31
N THR A 498 -2.04 -4.06 6.57
CA THR A 498 -2.50 -4.70 7.83
C THR A 498 -1.83 -6.06 8.04
N ALA A 499 -2.01 -6.68 9.21
CA ALA A 499 -1.80 -8.12 9.40
C ALA A 499 -3.10 -8.92 9.24
N THR A 500 -3.00 -10.23 8.96
CA THR A 500 -4.12 -11.19 8.92
C THR A 500 -3.88 -12.38 9.84
N VAL A 501 -4.92 -12.94 10.45
CA VAL A 501 -4.81 -14.10 11.36
C VAL A 501 -4.90 -15.39 10.54
N ILE A 502 -3.93 -16.29 10.71
CA ILE A 502 -3.82 -17.53 9.95
C ILE A 502 -4.14 -18.77 10.80
N THR A 503 -4.93 -19.67 10.25
CA THR A 503 -5.17 -21.04 10.76
C THR A 503 -4.97 -22.08 9.66
N PRO A 504 -4.54 -23.32 9.99
CA PRO A 504 -4.35 -24.37 8.99
C PRO A 504 -5.68 -24.77 8.33
N PRO A 505 -5.66 -25.25 7.07
CA PRO A 505 -6.85 -25.72 6.39
C PRO A 505 -7.33 -27.05 7.03
N PRO A 506 -8.65 -27.36 7.06
CA PRO A 506 -9.18 -28.50 7.80
C PRO A 506 -8.63 -29.88 7.41
N ASN A 507 -8.14 -30.03 6.18
CA ASN A 507 -7.59 -31.28 5.63
C ASN A 507 -6.04 -31.27 5.51
N GLY A 508 -5.37 -30.21 5.98
CA GLY A 508 -3.93 -30.00 5.78
C GLY A 508 -3.57 -29.38 4.43
N ILE A 509 -2.44 -28.65 4.40
CA ILE A 509 -2.01 -27.82 3.26
C ILE A 509 -1.90 -28.65 1.97
N ALA A 510 -1.23 -29.80 2.03
CA ALA A 510 -1.02 -30.68 0.87
C ALA A 510 -2.33 -31.21 0.24
N ALA A 511 -3.41 -31.34 1.02
CA ALA A 511 -4.71 -31.78 0.51
C ALA A 511 -5.44 -30.66 -0.26
N CYS A 512 -5.27 -29.41 0.15
CA CYS A 512 -5.74 -28.23 -0.60
C CYS A 512 -4.87 -28.00 -1.85
N ALA A 513 -3.54 -28.08 -1.72
CA ALA A 513 -2.61 -27.86 -2.83
C ALA A 513 -2.83 -28.85 -3.99
N ALA A 514 -3.22 -30.09 -3.68
CA ALA A 514 -3.60 -31.10 -4.68
C ALA A 514 -4.99 -30.90 -5.32
N ASN A 515 -5.73 -29.84 -4.96
CA ASN A 515 -7.10 -29.58 -5.41
C ASN A 515 -7.31 -28.08 -5.72
N THR A 516 -7.15 -27.69 -6.98
CA THR A 516 -7.40 -26.32 -7.47
C THR A 516 -8.86 -25.85 -7.36
N SER A 517 -9.78 -26.73 -6.93
CA SER A 517 -11.18 -26.42 -6.62
C SER A 517 -11.47 -26.32 -5.11
N ASP A 518 -10.45 -26.39 -4.24
CA ASP A 518 -10.61 -26.11 -2.82
C ASP A 518 -10.87 -24.61 -2.59
N PRO A 519 -11.82 -24.19 -1.73
CA PRO A 519 -12.12 -22.79 -1.49
C PRO A 519 -10.98 -21.99 -0.83
N LEU A 520 -9.92 -22.65 -0.34
CA LEU A 520 -8.73 -22.01 0.21
C LEU A 520 -7.58 -21.91 -0.80
N PHE A 521 -7.72 -22.46 -2.01
CA PHE A 521 -6.73 -22.37 -3.08
C PHE A 521 -6.62 -20.92 -3.61
N PRO A 522 -5.41 -20.40 -3.93
CA PRO A 522 -4.11 -21.08 -3.86
C PRO A 522 -3.44 -21.03 -2.48
N TYR A 523 -3.78 -20.06 -1.61
CA TYR A 523 -3.04 -19.83 -0.37
C TYR A 523 -3.07 -20.99 0.64
N CYS A 524 -4.01 -21.92 0.49
CA CYS A 524 -4.17 -23.17 1.25
C CYS A 524 -4.09 -23.01 2.78
N VAL A 525 -4.60 -21.88 3.27
CA VAL A 525 -4.77 -21.53 4.67
C VAL A 525 -6.10 -20.81 4.87
N GLN A 526 -6.61 -20.83 6.09
CA GLN A 526 -7.74 -19.99 6.46
C GLN A 526 -7.23 -18.62 6.92
N GLN A 527 -7.69 -17.57 6.25
CA GLN A 527 -7.46 -16.18 6.67
C GLN A 527 -8.64 -15.70 7.52
N LEU A 528 -8.35 -15.11 8.67
CA LEU A 528 -9.31 -14.65 9.67
C LEU A 528 -8.92 -13.24 10.15
N THR A 529 -9.89 -12.50 10.68
CA THR A 529 -9.65 -11.18 11.29
C THR A 529 -9.78 -11.20 12.82
N ASN A 530 -9.99 -12.38 13.41
CA ASN A 530 -10.25 -12.57 14.85
C ASN A 530 -9.17 -13.45 15.54
N THR A 531 -8.75 -13.01 16.72
CA THR A 531 -7.85 -13.71 17.64
C THR A 531 -8.51 -14.96 18.26
N THR A 532 -7.73 -15.80 18.97
CA THR A 532 -8.20 -16.93 19.80
C THR A 532 -9.30 -16.57 20.79
N THR A 533 -9.41 -15.29 21.18
CA THR A 533 -10.40 -14.79 22.14
C THR A 533 -11.69 -14.29 21.50
N GLY A 534 -11.81 -14.34 20.17
CA GLY A 534 -12.96 -13.83 19.41
C GLY A 534 -12.96 -12.31 19.17
N TRP A 535 -12.02 -11.57 19.76
CA TRP A 535 -11.79 -10.15 19.43
C TRP A 535 -11.10 -10.00 18.07
N ALA A 536 -11.47 -8.96 17.33
CA ALA A 536 -10.80 -8.57 16.10
C ALA A 536 -9.32 -8.21 16.34
N ILE A 537 -8.47 -8.40 15.33
CA ILE A 537 -7.03 -8.15 15.38
C ILE A 537 -6.66 -6.66 15.59
N GLY A 538 -7.56 -5.74 15.25
CA GLY A 538 -7.38 -4.30 15.41
C GLY A 538 -8.67 -3.51 15.20
N TYR A 539 -8.56 -2.18 15.03
CA TYR A 539 -9.68 -1.32 14.61
C TYR A 539 -9.83 -1.36 13.08
N ARG A 540 -11.02 -1.69 12.56
CA ARG A 540 -11.27 -1.88 11.12
C ARG A 540 -11.46 -0.54 10.39
N SER A 541 -10.93 -0.47 9.17
CA SER A 541 -11.20 0.57 8.18
C SER A 541 -12.58 0.46 7.53
N GLN A 542 -12.88 1.35 6.57
CA GLN A 542 -13.97 1.19 5.60
C GLN A 542 -13.82 -0.13 4.82
N SER A 543 -12.60 -0.40 4.34
CA SER A 543 -12.22 -1.54 3.50
C SER A 543 -11.63 -2.69 4.34
N TYR A 544 -10.64 -3.42 3.82
CA TYR A 544 -10.07 -4.63 4.43
C TYR A 544 -9.07 -4.36 5.58
N ALA A 545 -8.41 -3.20 5.59
CA ALA A 545 -7.30 -2.90 6.51
C ALA A 545 -7.75 -2.77 7.99
N TYR A 546 -6.88 -3.15 8.93
CA TYR A 546 -7.05 -2.95 10.37
C TYR A 546 -5.83 -2.24 10.96
N ILE A 547 -6.03 -1.36 11.96
CA ILE A 547 -4.93 -0.74 12.71
C ILE A 547 -4.22 -1.83 13.54
N THR A 548 -3.08 -2.30 13.04
CA THR A 548 -2.37 -3.52 13.49
C THR A 548 -0.85 -3.31 13.77
N PRO A 549 -0.43 -2.20 14.39
CA PRO A 549 0.97 -1.72 14.37
C PRO A 549 2.00 -2.72 14.93
N THR A 550 1.73 -3.45 16.01
CA THR A 550 2.69 -4.42 16.60
C THR A 550 3.16 -5.46 15.58
N TYR A 551 2.28 -5.84 14.66
CA TYR A 551 2.56 -6.85 13.65
C TYR A 551 3.43 -6.30 12.51
N LEU A 552 3.40 -4.99 12.22
CA LEU A 552 4.33 -4.34 11.28
C LEU A 552 5.78 -4.53 11.71
N ARG A 553 6.12 -4.23 12.97
CA ARG A 553 7.48 -4.45 13.49
C ARG A 553 7.94 -5.91 13.33
N THR A 554 7.04 -6.85 13.64
CA THR A 554 7.29 -8.29 13.49
C THR A 554 7.53 -8.65 12.01
N TYR A 555 6.75 -8.08 11.11
CA TYR A 555 6.83 -8.29 9.67
C TYR A 555 8.14 -7.75 9.08
N LEU A 556 8.49 -6.49 9.38
CA LEU A 556 9.76 -5.85 8.98
C LEU A 556 10.97 -6.67 9.48
N ASN A 557 10.92 -7.16 10.72
CA ASN A 557 11.94 -8.05 11.27
C ASN A 557 12.03 -9.38 10.51
N TRP A 558 10.90 -9.99 10.14
CA TRP A 558 10.87 -11.24 9.38
C TRP A 558 11.42 -11.09 7.96
N VAL A 559 11.04 -10.04 7.23
CA VAL A 559 11.55 -9.75 5.87
C VAL A 559 13.06 -9.53 5.90
N TRP A 560 13.54 -8.66 6.79
CA TRP A 560 14.97 -8.39 6.97
C TRP A 560 15.77 -9.64 7.35
N ASN A 561 15.21 -10.50 8.22
CA ASN A 561 15.90 -11.73 8.62
C ASN A 561 15.87 -12.85 7.57
N THR A 562 14.87 -12.85 6.68
CA THR A 562 14.72 -13.83 5.61
C THR A 562 15.55 -13.46 4.37
N PHE A 563 15.39 -12.24 3.86
CA PHE A 563 15.94 -11.83 2.55
C PHE A 563 17.24 -11.02 2.65
N ARG A 564 17.59 -10.48 3.83
CA ARG A 564 18.83 -9.71 4.11
C ARG A 564 19.08 -8.46 3.25
N SER A 565 18.14 -8.09 2.38
CA SER A 565 18.11 -6.81 1.67
C SER A 565 17.39 -5.73 2.50
N PRO A 566 17.75 -4.44 2.36
CA PRO A 566 17.03 -3.33 2.99
C PRO A 566 15.53 -3.34 2.67
N VAL A 567 14.70 -2.77 3.55
CA VAL A 567 13.25 -2.74 3.37
C VAL A 567 12.79 -1.32 3.06
N LEU A 568 11.92 -1.15 2.05
CA LEU A 568 11.23 0.12 1.80
C LEU A 568 9.73 -0.10 1.97
N ILE A 569 9.07 0.71 2.81
CA ILE A 569 7.60 0.70 2.89
C ILE A 569 7.09 1.55 1.72
N THR A 570 6.61 0.88 0.68
CA THR A 570 6.30 1.50 -0.61
C THR A 570 4.86 1.99 -0.71
N GLU A 571 3.96 1.45 0.11
CA GLU A 571 2.63 1.97 0.45
C GLU A 571 2.24 1.57 1.88
N PHE A 572 1.51 2.44 2.59
CA PHE A 572 0.73 2.09 3.77
C PHE A 572 -0.36 3.15 3.98
N GLY A 573 -1.58 2.75 4.35
CA GLY A 573 -2.74 3.65 4.31
C GLY A 573 -3.96 3.12 5.05
N PHE A 574 -4.91 4.00 5.34
CA PHE A 574 -6.10 3.63 6.12
C PHE A 574 -7.35 4.46 5.74
N PRO A 575 -8.38 3.86 5.13
CA PRO A 575 -9.62 4.56 4.81
C PRO A 575 -10.54 4.55 6.03
N VAL A 576 -10.80 5.73 6.62
CA VAL A 576 -11.60 5.84 7.84
C VAL A 576 -13.03 5.38 7.56
N PHE A 577 -13.55 4.52 8.45
CA PHE A 577 -14.88 3.93 8.32
C PHE A 577 -15.96 5.01 8.18
N ASP A 578 -16.79 4.88 7.14
CA ASP A 578 -17.90 5.78 6.80
C ASP A 578 -17.49 7.24 6.54
N GLU A 579 -16.22 7.54 6.20
CA GLU A 579 -15.75 8.92 6.04
C GLU A 579 -16.43 9.68 4.89
N ALA A 580 -16.67 9.02 3.76
CA ALA A 580 -17.31 9.64 2.59
C ALA A 580 -18.73 10.19 2.88
N GLN A 581 -19.42 9.63 3.88
CA GLN A 581 -20.78 10.03 4.27
C GLN A 581 -20.80 11.14 5.35
N ARG A 582 -19.64 11.60 5.82
CA ARG A 582 -19.54 12.63 6.88
C ARG A 582 -19.54 14.05 6.31
N GLU A 583 -19.93 14.99 7.15
CA GLU A 583 -19.73 16.42 6.88
C GLU A 583 -18.24 16.75 6.75
N LEU A 584 -17.91 17.72 5.89
CA LEU A 584 -16.52 18.01 5.53
C LEU A 584 -15.58 18.27 6.73
N PRO A 585 -15.96 19.00 7.81
CA PRO A 585 -15.10 19.16 8.98
C PRO A 585 -14.67 17.83 9.63
N ASP A 586 -15.56 16.82 9.64
CA ASP A 586 -15.28 15.50 10.21
C ASP A 586 -14.44 14.62 9.28
N GLN A 587 -14.43 14.90 7.97
CA GLN A 587 -13.47 14.32 7.01
C GLN A 587 -12.08 14.94 7.13
N LEU A 588 -11.99 16.22 7.56
CA LEU A 588 -10.72 16.91 7.76
C LEU A 588 -10.11 16.64 9.16
N PHE A 589 -10.89 16.22 10.15
CA PHE A 589 -10.42 15.84 11.50
C PHE A 589 -10.37 14.30 11.67
N ASP A 590 -9.59 13.66 10.81
CA ASP A 590 -9.55 12.22 10.60
C ASP A 590 -8.65 11.44 11.59
N SER A 591 -8.78 11.70 12.89
CA SER A 591 -7.94 11.08 13.95
C SER A 591 -7.72 9.55 13.87
N PRO A 592 -8.64 8.70 13.38
CA PRO A 592 -8.33 7.26 13.20
C PRO A 592 -7.23 7.00 12.15
N ARG A 593 -7.12 7.83 11.10
CA ARG A 593 -6.05 7.79 10.10
C ARG A 593 -4.73 8.32 10.69
N SER A 594 -4.79 9.38 11.51
CA SER A 594 -3.65 9.84 12.31
C SER A 594 -3.10 8.75 13.23
N ALA A 595 -3.98 8.06 13.95
CA ALA A 595 -3.63 6.98 14.86
C ALA A 595 -3.00 5.77 14.13
N TYR A 596 -3.48 5.43 12.93
CA TYR A 596 -2.83 4.45 12.06
C TYR A 596 -1.41 4.89 11.72
N TYR A 597 -1.24 6.05 11.08
CA TYR A 597 0.06 6.52 10.60
C TYR A 597 1.10 6.67 11.72
N GLN A 598 0.74 7.34 12.83
CA GLN A 598 1.66 7.54 13.94
C GLN A 598 2.02 6.22 14.65
N SER A 599 1.08 5.28 14.82
CA SER A 599 1.40 4.00 15.46
C SER A 599 2.24 3.09 14.58
N PHE A 600 1.99 3.05 13.27
CA PHE A 600 2.81 2.32 12.30
C PHE A 600 4.23 2.88 12.27
N MET A 601 4.40 4.21 12.14
CA MET A 601 5.71 4.85 12.12
C MET A 601 6.48 4.74 13.44
N SER A 602 5.78 4.63 14.58
CA SER A 602 6.39 4.31 15.88
C SER A 602 6.97 2.89 15.92
N GLU A 603 6.33 1.93 15.27
CA GLU A 603 6.81 0.54 15.17
C GLU A 603 7.90 0.37 14.08
N VAL A 604 7.87 1.18 13.01
CA VAL A 604 9.01 1.32 12.07
C VAL A 604 10.27 1.75 12.83
N LEU A 605 10.19 2.83 13.62
CA LEU A 605 11.32 3.31 14.42
C LEU A 605 11.86 2.25 15.38
N LYS A 606 10.98 1.51 16.07
CA LYS A 606 11.41 0.41 16.94
C LYS A 606 12.07 -0.73 16.16
N SER A 607 11.59 -1.07 14.96
CA SER A 607 12.26 -2.07 14.12
C SER A 607 13.69 -1.64 13.75
N ILE A 608 13.94 -0.35 13.52
CA ILE A 608 15.27 0.20 13.27
C ILE A 608 16.14 0.12 14.52
N TRP A 609 15.68 0.68 15.66
CA TRP A 609 16.52 0.92 16.84
C TRP A 609 16.62 -0.23 17.83
N GLU A 610 15.57 -1.05 17.96
CA GLU A 610 15.53 -2.18 18.90
C GLU A 610 15.85 -3.52 18.22
N ASP A 611 15.43 -3.69 16.95
CA ASP A 611 15.59 -4.95 16.22
C ASP A 611 16.70 -4.93 15.15
N GLY A 612 17.25 -3.75 14.81
CA GLY A 612 18.32 -3.60 13.82
C GLY A 612 17.89 -3.82 12.37
N VAL A 613 16.63 -3.51 12.03
CA VAL A 613 16.11 -3.57 10.66
C VAL A 613 16.55 -2.35 9.86
N HIS A 614 17.12 -2.59 8.67
CA HIS A 614 17.47 -1.52 7.74
C HIS A 614 16.26 -1.08 6.92
N VAL A 615 15.45 -0.15 7.46
CA VAL A 615 14.33 0.47 6.74
C VAL A 615 14.79 1.75 6.02
N LEU A 616 14.62 1.80 4.71
CA LEU A 616 15.02 2.92 3.84
C LEU A 616 14.04 4.09 3.84
N GLY A 617 12.76 3.87 4.11
CA GLY A 617 11.72 4.88 3.93
C GLY A 617 10.30 4.37 4.13
N ALA A 618 9.34 5.27 4.00
CA ALA A 618 7.91 4.98 4.03
C ALA A 618 7.11 5.99 3.18
N PHE A 619 6.30 5.49 2.24
CA PHE A 619 5.41 6.28 1.39
C PHE A 619 3.94 6.06 1.75
N ALA A 620 3.22 7.13 2.09
CA ALA A 620 1.82 7.05 2.51
C ALA A 620 0.86 6.88 1.32
N TRP A 621 -0.04 5.88 1.38
CA TRP A 621 -1.15 5.71 0.45
C TRP A 621 -2.44 6.33 1.01
N SER A 622 -3.02 7.36 0.40
CA SER A 622 -2.60 8.08 -0.81
C SER A 622 -2.53 9.58 -0.57
N PHE A 623 -1.90 10.32 -1.48
CA PHE A 623 -1.72 11.76 -1.34
C PHE A 623 -3.04 12.57 -1.36
N ALA A 624 -4.11 12.01 -1.93
CA ALA A 624 -5.45 12.58 -2.01
C ALA A 624 -6.48 11.49 -2.34
N ASP A 625 -7.72 11.61 -1.85
CA ASP A 625 -8.78 10.62 -2.06
C ASP A 625 -8.97 10.34 -3.55
N ASN A 626 -8.74 9.10 -3.97
CA ASN A 626 -8.54 8.66 -5.35
C ASN A 626 -9.69 7.77 -5.84
N TRP A 627 -9.50 7.09 -6.99
CA TRP A 627 -10.38 6.01 -7.44
C TRP A 627 -9.83 4.66 -6.98
N GLU A 628 -10.49 4.00 -6.05
CA GLU A 628 -10.05 2.74 -5.45
C GLU A 628 -10.72 1.55 -6.17
N PHE A 629 -10.29 1.27 -7.40
CA PHE A 629 -10.69 0.11 -8.20
C PHE A 629 -12.21 -0.03 -8.46
N GLY A 630 -12.91 1.09 -8.59
CA GLY A 630 -14.38 1.16 -8.73
C GLY A 630 -15.08 1.72 -7.50
N ASP A 631 -14.38 1.84 -6.36
CA ASP A 631 -14.86 2.49 -5.15
C ASP A 631 -14.37 3.95 -5.06
N TYR A 632 -15.27 4.85 -4.66
CA TYR A 632 -14.95 6.24 -4.33
C TYR A 632 -15.25 6.58 -2.86
N ASP A 633 -15.87 5.67 -2.09
CA ASP A 633 -16.16 5.82 -0.65
C ASP A 633 -14.98 5.35 0.23
N SER A 634 -14.10 4.46 -0.27
CA SER A 634 -12.83 4.09 0.38
C SER A 634 -11.78 5.21 0.28
N HIS A 635 -12.04 6.30 1.00
CA HIS A 635 -11.16 7.47 1.13
C HIS A 635 -9.79 7.11 1.75
N PHE A 636 -8.81 6.65 0.98
CA PHE A 636 -7.44 6.41 1.46
C PHE A 636 -6.62 7.71 1.66
N GLY A 637 -7.07 8.82 1.09
CA GLY A 637 -6.29 10.03 0.96
C GLY A 637 -6.02 10.74 2.28
N ILE A 638 -4.83 11.32 2.40
CA ILE A 638 -4.49 12.34 3.42
C ILE A 638 -4.95 13.76 3.01
N GLN A 639 -5.59 13.88 1.85
CA GLN A 639 -6.35 15.06 1.41
C GLN A 639 -7.72 14.64 0.87
N THR A 640 -8.78 15.42 1.13
CA THR A 640 -10.09 15.22 0.48
C THR A 640 -10.04 15.66 -0.98
N VAL A 641 -10.82 15.03 -1.87
CA VAL A 641 -11.06 15.54 -3.24
C VAL A 641 -12.56 15.78 -3.46
N ASN A 642 -12.94 17.03 -3.75
CA ASN A 642 -14.32 17.35 -4.13
C ASN A 642 -14.61 16.84 -5.55
N ARG A 643 -15.34 15.73 -5.68
CA ARG A 643 -15.70 15.07 -6.96
C ARG A 643 -16.56 15.89 -7.93
N THR A 644 -16.87 17.17 -7.62
CA THR A 644 -17.61 18.10 -8.49
C THR A 644 -16.77 19.32 -8.91
N THR A 645 -15.72 19.67 -8.16
CA THR A 645 -14.86 20.85 -8.42
C THR A 645 -13.37 20.52 -8.51
N GLN A 646 -13.01 19.25 -8.31
CA GLN A 646 -11.65 18.74 -8.13
C GLN A 646 -10.81 19.43 -7.02
N GLN A 647 -11.39 20.28 -6.18
CA GLN A 647 -10.67 20.94 -5.09
C GLN A 647 -10.13 19.92 -4.05
N ARG A 648 -8.84 20.04 -3.74
CA ARG A 648 -8.16 19.32 -2.65
C ARG A 648 -8.23 20.10 -1.33
N ARG A 649 -8.22 19.40 -0.18
CA ARG A 649 -8.05 20.00 1.16
C ARG A 649 -7.28 19.04 2.08
N TYR A 650 -6.38 19.56 2.92
CA TYR A 650 -5.57 18.75 3.85
C TYR A 650 -6.40 18.17 5.00
N LYS A 651 -6.24 16.87 5.27
CA LYS A 651 -6.78 16.22 6.48
C LYS A 651 -5.75 16.27 7.62
N LYS A 652 -6.22 16.14 8.87
CA LYS A 652 -5.42 16.14 10.10
C LYS A 652 -4.28 15.13 10.07
N SER A 653 -4.53 13.92 9.57
CA SER A 653 -3.53 12.86 9.43
C SER A 653 -2.31 13.24 8.61
N PHE A 654 -2.45 14.15 7.65
CA PHE A 654 -1.33 14.65 6.86
C PHE A 654 -0.36 15.47 7.73
N PHE A 655 -0.89 16.42 8.49
CA PHE A 655 -0.14 17.21 9.45
C PHE A 655 0.53 16.33 10.51
N ASP A 656 -0.23 15.39 11.09
CA ASP A 656 0.27 14.48 12.12
C ASP A 656 1.41 13.58 11.64
N LEU A 657 1.36 13.10 10.40
CA LEU A 657 2.39 12.24 9.81
C LEU A 657 3.64 13.04 9.42
N VAL A 658 3.46 14.21 8.80
CA VAL A 658 4.59 15.08 8.42
C VAL A 658 5.31 15.59 9.67
N ASP A 659 4.59 16.04 10.72
CA ASP A 659 5.20 16.44 11.99
C ASP A 659 5.86 15.26 12.71
N PHE A 660 5.24 14.07 12.70
CA PHE A 660 5.82 12.87 13.30
C PHE A 660 7.21 12.59 12.73
N VAL A 661 7.36 12.69 11.41
CA VAL A 661 8.64 12.48 10.70
C VAL A 661 9.56 13.68 10.90
N GLN A 662 9.14 14.91 10.60
CA GLN A 662 10.01 16.10 10.71
C GLN A 662 10.57 16.30 12.13
N ALA A 663 9.78 16.09 13.18
CA ALA A 663 10.23 16.18 14.56
C ALA A 663 11.13 14.99 15.00
N ARG A 664 11.22 13.93 14.19
CA ARG A 664 12.05 12.74 14.43
C ARG A 664 13.12 12.52 13.36
N THR A 665 13.26 13.35 12.33
CA THR A 665 14.46 13.34 11.50
C THR A 665 15.63 13.81 12.37
N ALA A 666 16.72 13.05 12.44
CA ALA A 666 17.88 13.48 13.20
C ALA A 666 18.39 14.83 12.65
N PRO A 667 18.62 15.87 13.48
CA PRO A 667 19.22 17.11 13.00
C PRO A 667 20.63 16.80 12.50
N GLY A 668 20.86 17.03 11.20
CA GLY A 668 22.10 16.68 10.50
C GLY A 668 23.34 17.22 11.21
N ARG A 669 24.42 16.43 11.21
CA ARG A 669 25.68 16.80 11.87
C ARG A 669 26.48 17.77 11.00
N GLY A 670 26.13 19.06 11.09
CA GLY A 670 26.92 20.18 10.56
C GLY A 670 28.24 20.41 11.29
#